data_AF-A0A933MA48-F1
#
_entry.id   AF-A0A933MA48-F1
#
_cell.length_a   1.000
_cell.length_b   1.000
_cell.length_c   1.000
_cell.angle_alpha   90.00
_cell.angle_beta   90.00
_cell.angle_gamma   90.00
#
_symmetry.space_group_name_H-M   'P 1'
#
loop_
_entity.id
_entity.type
_entity.pdbx_description
1 polymer ?
#
loop_
_entity_poly.entity_id
_entity_poly.type
_entity_poly.pdbx_seq_one_letter_code
_entity_poly.pdbx_strand_id
1 'polypeptide(L)'
;MSHHSRLFTLSLLLILLAACAGEATAPQAPAPTPQTTLLAGQPTSAPPTTVNSLPTPPVPTAPPQAPVAIGSGSPRLFFSDIESGPNTGGQDNLGAFITIYGEGFGAQRGDSTVTIGGREVARYVIWGEDNAPARNLDLIVIQPGPNVTTGELVVTVNGRASNPLPFTIRPGNIFFVIPDAANADDANSGAFDAPFKTLYRPRKVMQPGDIVYLKGGTFNAADPDSPGWDAVLLFHPDIDPNGTADRPIAYIGYPGDRPVLGAPQPMRRGIYMDAALEYYIIANLELSQYAGTLQPSGNGHRIIGNYSHDGIFSEGAVIGIAGNSARLKIYGNLLRDNGGTGDASGHGLYLQGFGTIQDIDFGWNQIQDQRGRRAIQLFGHADGDRMDNIRIHDNLISGSLRDNILLGGSDGSTEVLGTIYVHNNIIVGADWQGLHINDPQGTFIIQNNVLYNNGSQGPDSNAQLFIERAGAGRITFQNNILYAESGQTYDLFGPGVDVSVFNAASNNLVYNAGDCPDWDTRCINADPLFVDAAAYDFRLQPGSPAIEAGENTGVALDYLGLARPQNQAYDIGAYEFSAPGAAVSLPSVPTVPAVPTQPLQPTQLPSPIPQPTPPPSPVPQPTLPPSASPQPLSGAFHWVALGDSLTEGDGKSDSARRYTELVLARLKAVRPDATLHNVGRSGWTLEQMIADRVPIALNEDPALVTIWIGANDVIYFNPGEDVTASAAAFEQRLDAAVSQILARTRARVIVANLHDISLIPAARGWSEAERAVRHEMTVALNRATANVVQRHADRVSLVDMFNLAALRETSCYADDYHPSDDCEPRIADAWWGVIQPMLR
;
A
#
# COMPACT_ATOMS: atom_id res chain seq x y z
N MET A 1 -37.17 -44.92 35.01
CA MET A 1 -37.54 -44.35 33.69
C MET A 1 -36.96 -42.94 33.62
N SER A 2 -36.28 -42.66 32.51
CA SER A 2 -35.68 -41.40 32.01
C SER A 2 -34.75 -40.56 32.90
N HIS A 3 -33.46 -40.60 32.58
CA HIS A 3 -32.53 -39.47 32.71
C HIS A 3 -31.86 -39.19 31.37
N HIS A 4 -31.38 -37.96 31.23
CA HIS A 4 -31.32 -37.17 30.01
C HIS A 4 -30.15 -37.46 29.04
N SER A 5 -30.51 -37.25 27.78
CA SER A 5 -29.78 -36.94 26.54
C SER A 5 -28.42 -36.25 26.62
N ARG A 6 -27.48 -36.66 25.75
CA ARG A 6 -27.04 -35.91 24.54
C ARG A 6 -26.20 -36.82 23.61
N LEU A 7 -26.60 -36.83 22.34
CA LEU A 7 -26.04 -37.55 21.18
C LEU A 7 -26.08 -36.56 20.00
N PHE A 8 -25.25 -36.80 18.97
CA PHE A 8 -25.06 -36.06 17.69
C PHE A 8 -24.07 -34.88 17.75
N THR A 9 -23.04 -34.74 16.90
CA THR A 9 -22.63 -35.47 15.68
C THR A 9 -21.15 -35.15 15.38
N LEU A 10 -20.35 -36.17 15.05
CA LEU A 10 -18.97 -36.06 14.57
C LEU A 10 -18.98 -36.45 13.09
N SER A 11 -18.71 -35.52 12.18
CA SER A 11 -18.50 -35.77 10.75
C SER A 11 -17.78 -34.57 10.15
N LEU A 12 -16.49 -34.74 9.82
CA LEU A 12 -15.85 -34.39 8.54
C LEU A 12 -14.32 -34.28 8.73
N LEU A 13 -13.65 -35.43 8.82
CA LEU A 13 -12.19 -35.52 8.68
C LEU A 13 -11.84 -36.91 8.15
N LEU A 14 -12.11 -37.16 6.86
CA LEU A 14 -11.58 -38.33 6.15
C LEU A 14 -11.80 -38.25 4.62
N ILE A 15 -11.17 -37.30 3.91
CA ILE A 15 -10.91 -37.45 2.47
C ILE A 15 -9.56 -36.80 2.16
N LEU A 16 -8.49 -37.60 2.18
CA LEU A 16 -7.24 -37.43 1.40
C LEU A 16 -6.28 -38.55 1.80
N LEU A 17 -6.56 -39.78 1.34
CA LEU A 17 -5.63 -40.92 1.32
C LEU A 17 -6.31 -42.10 0.58
N ALA A 18 -6.35 -42.03 -0.75
CA ALA A 18 -6.42 -43.20 -1.64
C ALA A 18 -6.47 -42.78 -3.12
N ALA A 19 -5.31 -42.55 -3.73
CA ALA A 19 -5.13 -42.76 -5.17
C ALA A 19 -3.63 -42.86 -5.47
N CYS A 20 -3.04 -44.04 -5.26
CA CYS A 20 -1.96 -44.58 -6.09
C CYS A 20 -1.49 -45.94 -5.52
N ALA A 21 -2.10 -47.02 -6.01
CA ALA A 21 -1.49 -48.36 -6.05
C ALA A 21 -2.22 -49.21 -7.11
N GLY A 22 -1.51 -49.62 -8.16
CA GLY A 22 -2.05 -50.45 -9.24
C GLY A 22 -1.14 -50.60 -10.46
N GLU A 23 -0.02 -51.31 -10.28
CA GLU A 23 0.71 -52.21 -11.20
C GLU A 23 1.09 -51.80 -12.66
N ALA A 24 2.39 -51.84 -12.97
CA ALA A 24 2.99 -52.69 -14.02
C ALA A 24 4.52 -52.84 -13.83
N THR A 25 5.07 -53.97 -14.28
CA THR A 25 6.28 -54.68 -13.78
C THR A 25 7.60 -54.49 -14.57
N ALA A 26 8.72 -54.29 -13.86
CA ALA A 26 10.13 -54.77 -14.03
C ALA A 26 10.95 -54.57 -15.36
N PRO A 27 12.31 -54.67 -15.39
CA PRO A 27 13.29 -54.97 -14.32
C PRO A 27 14.48 -53.99 -14.15
N GLN A 28 15.10 -54.04 -12.96
CA GLN A 28 16.36 -53.37 -12.58
C GLN A 28 17.64 -54.05 -13.13
N ALA A 29 18.68 -53.23 -13.35
CA ALA A 29 20.10 -53.61 -13.37
C ALA A 29 20.95 -52.45 -12.79
N PRO A 30 22.19 -52.69 -12.29
CA PRO A 30 22.62 -52.27 -10.96
C PRO A 30 23.39 -50.95 -10.85
N ALA A 31 23.37 -50.38 -9.64
CA ALA A 31 24.15 -49.21 -9.23
C ALA A 31 25.65 -49.54 -9.05
N PRO A 32 26.58 -48.64 -9.43
CA PRO A 32 27.99 -48.76 -9.09
C PRO A 32 28.34 -48.08 -7.75
N THR A 33 29.30 -48.70 -7.10
CA THR A 33 29.90 -48.50 -5.77
C THR A 33 30.58 -47.14 -5.59
N PRO A 34 30.60 -46.53 -4.39
CA PRO A 34 31.42 -45.36 -4.11
C PRO A 34 32.86 -45.78 -3.79
N GLN A 35 33.83 -45.29 -4.57
CA GLN A 35 35.25 -45.39 -4.26
C GLN A 35 35.68 -44.29 -3.29
N THR A 36 36.15 -44.72 -2.12
CA THR A 36 36.97 -43.95 -1.19
C THR A 36 38.34 -43.61 -1.80
N THR A 37 38.75 -42.35 -1.71
CA THR A 37 40.17 -41.98 -1.63
C THR A 37 40.40 -41.01 -0.48
N LEU A 38 41.20 -41.47 0.47
CA LEU A 38 41.83 -40.72 1.56
C LEU A 38 42.86 -39.75 1.00
N LEU A 39 43.04 -38.59 1.64
CA LEU A 39 44.37 -38.09 2.04
C LEU A 39 44.24 -36.99 3.10
N ALA A 40 45.19 -37.04 4.02
CA ALA A 40 45.18 -36.54 5.38
C ALA A 40 45.80 -35.14 5.54
N GLY A 41 45.50 -34.48 6.67
CA GLY A 41 46.35 -33.41 7.21
C GLY A 41 45.61 -32.36 8.05
N GLN A 42 45.29 -32.65 9.32
CA GLN A 42 45.10 -31.61 10.32
C GLN A 42 45.84 -31.98 11.62
N PRO A 43 46.70 -31.09 12.17
CA PRO A 43 47.15 -31.19 13.55
C PRO A 43 46.13 -30.54 14.49
N THR A 44 46.00 -31.13 15.67
CA THR A 44 45.09 -30.75 16.75
C THR A 44 45.68 -29.71 17.71
N SER A 45 44.76 -28.97 18.33
CA SER A 45 44.79 -28.33 19.67
C SER A 45 45.39 -26.91 19.86
N ALA A 46 44.50 -25.98 20.23
CA ALA A 46 44.62 -25.09 21.40
C ALA A 46 43.23 -24.46 21.72
N PRO A 47 42.85 -24.25 23.00
CA PRO A 47 41.55 -23.71 23.40
C PRO A 47 41.49 -22.18 23.23
N PRO A 48 40.32 -21.58 22.89
CA PRO A 48 40.25 -20.14 22.66
C PRO A 48 40.19 -19.38 23.99
N THR A 49 41.21 -18.57 24.22
CA THR A 49 41.20 -17.43 25.14
C THR A 49 40.33 -16.31 24.57
N THR A 50 39.38 -15.84 25.39
CA THR A 50 38.72 -14.52 25.39
C THR A 50 38.88 -13.64 24.14
N VAL A 51 37.82 -13.54 23.33
CA VAL A 51 37.74 -12.62 22.19
C VAL A 51 36.92 -11.40 22.60
N ASN A 52 37.58 -10.23 22.61
CA ASN A 52 36.95 -8.92 22.63
C ASN A 52 35.98 -8.78 21.44
N SER A 53 34.85 -8.14 21.68
CA SER A 53 33.84 -7.74 20.70
C SER A 53 34.46 -7.24 19.39
N LEU A 54 34.31 -8.02 18.32
CA LEU A 54 34.56 -7.57 16.95
C LEU A 54 33.34 -6.77 16.45
N PRO A 55 33.54 -5.69 15.69
CA PRO A 55 32.44 -4.97 15.05
C PRO A 55 31.74 -5.90 14.05
N THR A 56 30.42 -5.75 13.96
CA THR A 56 29.58 -6.36 12.91
C THR A 56 30.15 -6.02 11.52
N PRO A 57 30.28 -7.00 10.61
CA PRO A 57 30.73 -6.71 9.26
C PRO A 57 29.71 -5.79 8.55
N PRO A 58 30.15 -4.86 7.68
CA PRO A 58 29.23 -4.08 6.86
C PRO A 58 28.46 -5.01 5.93
N VAL A 59 27.20 -4.64 5.65
CA VAL A 59 26.35 -5.26 4.63
C VAL A 59 27.19 -5.42 3.34
N PRO A 60 27.33 -6.62 2.77
CA PRO A 60 27.91 -6.77 1.44
C PRO A 60 27.02 -6.04 0.45
N THR A 61 27.51 -4.94 -0.11
CA THR A 61 26.82 -4.15 -1.13
C THR A 61 26.46 -5.06 -2.31
N ALA A 62 25.18 -5.05 -2.70
CA ALA A 62 24.73 -5.51 -4.01
C ALA A 62 25.56 -4.82 -5.13
N PRO A 63 25.55 -5.31 -6.40
CA PRO A 63 26.09 -4.52 -7.50
C PRO A 63 25.47 -3.12 -7.39
N PRO A 64 26.29 -2.08 -7.17
CA PRO A 64 25.75 -0.79 -6.82
C PRO A 64 25.02 -0.24 -8.04
N GLN A 65 23.72 0.06 -7.90
CA GLN A 65 23.21 1.23 -8.63
C GLN A 65 24.12 2.39 -8.25
N ALA A 66 24.59 3.14 -9.25
CA ALA A 66 25.36 4.34 -8.99
C ALA A 66 24.55 5.26 -8.05
N PRO A 67 25.18 5.87 -7.03
CA PRO A 67 24.52 6.80 -6.12
C PRO A 67 23.65 7.80 -6.88
N VAL A 68 22.39 7.93 -6.46
CA VAL A 68 21.48 8.86 -7.11
C VAL A 68 21.84 10.26 -6.63
N ALA A 69 22.72 10.96 -7.37
CA ALA A 69 22.88 12.39 -7.18
C ALA A 69 21.60 13.10 -7.64
N ILE A 70 20.60 13.20 -6.76
CA ILE A 70 19.37 13.95 -7.01
C ILE A 70 19.77 15.43 -7.06
N GLY A 71 19.82 16.02 -8.25
CA GLY A 71 20.14 17.43 -8.40
C GLY A 71 19.10 18.30 -7.69
N SER A 72 19.50 19.09 -6.69
CA SER A 72 18.82 20.27 -6.09
C SER A 72 17.31 20.22 -5.76
N GLY A 73 16.61 19.10 -5.92
CA GLY A 73 15.16 18.95 -5.74
C GLY A 73 14.75 18.88 -4.27
N SER A 74 13.44 18.99 -4.00
CA SER A 74 12.91 18.69 -2.67
C SER A 74 13.13 17.20 -2.33
N PRO A 75 13.42 16.86 -1.05
CA PRO A 75 13.43 15.46 -0.60
C PRO A 75 12.06 14.83 -0.83
N ARG A 76 12.00 13.50 -0.97
CA ARG A 76 10.75 12.78 -1.24
C ARG A 76 10.63 11.59 -0.32
N LEU A 77 9.47 11.47 0.32
CA LEU A 77 9.16 10.36 1.23
C LEU A 77 8.32 9.34 0.47
N PHE A 78 8.72 8.08 0.55
CA PHE A 78 7.98 6.98 -0.06
C PHE A 78 7.11 6.27 0.97
N PHE A 79 7.70 5.87 2.10
CA PHE A 79 7.01 5.16 3.17
C PHE A 79 7.78 5.25 4.49
N SER A 80 7.14 4.82 5.57
CA SER A 80 7.77 4.53 6.87
C SER A 80 7.53 3.08 7.30
N ASP A 81 8.30 2.58 8.27
CA ASP A 81 8.05 1.26 8.87
C ASP A 81 6.69 1.21 9.57
N ILE A 82 6.41 2.19 10.44
CA ILE A 82 5.15 2.37 11.16
C ILE A 82 4.46 3.67 10.72
N GLU A 83 3.13 3.63 10.64
CA GLU A 83 2.27 4.80 10.34
C GLU A 83 1.63 5.38 11.61
N SER A 84 1.79 4.69 12.75
CA SER A 84 1.32 5.14 14.06
C SER A 84 2.15 4.57 15.19
N GLY A 85 2.32 5.33 16.27
CA GLY A 85 3.03 4.83 17.45
C GLY A 85 3.08 5.82 18.63
N PRO A 86 3.62 5.37 19.78
CA PRO A 86 3.79 6.22 20.96
C PRO A 86 4.86 7.29 20.76
N ASN A 87 4.61 8.49 21.30
CA ASN A 87 5.60 9.57 21.38
C ASN A 87 6.32 9.67 22.74
N THR A 88 5.94 8.80 23.66
CA THR A 88 6.53 8.64 25.00
C THR A 88 6.74 7.16 25.28
N GLY A 89 7.48 6.83 26.35
CA GLY A 89 7.91 5.48 26.65
C GLY A 89 9.11 5.06 25.79
N GLY A 90 9.43 3.76 25.79
CA GLY A 90 10.60 3.24 25.08
C GLY A 90 11.92 3.72 25.69
N GLN A 91 12.97 3.75 24.86
CA GLN A 91 14.29 4.21 25.30
C GLN A 91 14.27 5.73 25.52
N ASP A 92 14.77 6.17 26.67
CA ASP A 92 14.86 7.57 27.10
C ASP A 92 13.51 8.31 27.18
N ASN A 93 12.40 7.56 27.20
CA ASN A 93 11.03 8.10 27.18
C ASN A 93 10.71 8.97 25.94
N LEU A 94 11.37 8.71 24.81
CA LEU A 94 11.22 9.48 23.57
C LEU A 94 10.23 8.86 22.56
N GLY A 95 9.57 7.76 22.92
CA GLY A 95 8.61 7.08 22.05
C GLY A 95 9.25 6.12 21.07
N ALA A 96 8.49 5.76 20.03
CA ALA A 96 8.87 4.78 19.04
C ALA A 96 10.02 5.27 18.16
N PHE A 97 10.89 4.35 17.76
CA PHE A 97 11.77 4.57 16.61
C PHE A 97 10.93 4.46 15.32
N ILE A 98 11.02 5.48 14.49
CA ILE A 98 10.32 5.55 13.20
C ILE A 98 11.37 5.60 12.12
N THR A 99 11.34 4.64 11.21
CA THR A 99 12.23 4.58 10.04
C THR A 99 11.49 5.16 8.84
N ILE A 100 12.12 6.13 8.17
CA ILE A 100 11.59 6.88 7.03
C ILE A 100 12.45 6.55 5.82
N TYR A 101 11.81 6.18 4.72
CA TYR A 101 12.46 5.79 3.47
C TYR A 101 12.08 6.77 2.35
N GLY A 102 13.06 7.11 1.51
CA GLY A 102 12.84 8.08 0.45
C GLY A 102 14.10 8.40 -0.35
N GLU A 103 14.14 9.61 -0.89
CA GLU A 103 15.21 10.12 -1.75
C GLU A 103 15.51 11.58 -1.42
N GLY A 104 16.77 11.99 -1.57
CA GLY A 104 17.21 13.37 -1.42
C GLY A 104 17.38 13.85 0.04
N PHE A 105 17.61 12.93 0.97
CA PHE A 105 17.95 13.24 2.37
C PHE A 105 19.40 13.69 2.53
N GLY A 106 20.27 13.20 1.65
CA GLY A 106 21.70 13.49 1.61
C GLY A 106 22.49 12.76 2.71
N ALA A 107 23.76 12.47 2.43
CA ALA A 107 24.63 11.68 3.30
C ALA A 107 24.81 12.20 4.75
N GLN A 108 24.58 13.48 5.02
CA GLN A 108 24.68 14.07 6.35
C GLN A 108 23.48 14.97 6.65
N ARG A 109 23.00 14.94 7.90
CA ARG A 109 21.86 15.76 8.32
C ARG A 109 22.10 17.26 8.13
N GLY A 110 23.23 17.78 8.63
CA GLY A 110 23.45 19.22 8.74
C GLY A 110 22.32 19.91 9.51
N ASP A 111 21.76 20.95 8.89
CA ASP A 111 20.62 21.76 9.37
C ASP A 111 19.26 21.19 8.95
N SER A 112 19.23 20.01 8.31
CA SER A 112 17.98 19.35 7.89
C SER A 112 17.18 18.88 9.11
N THR A 113 15.85 18.93 9.00
CA THR A 113 14.92 18.62 10.09
C THR A 113 13.86 17.60 9.70
N VAL A 114 13.38 16.82 10.66
CA VAL A 114 12.15 16.04 10.54
C VAL A 114 11.11 16.59 11.51
N THR A 115 9.90 16.84 11.02
CA THR A 115 8.77 17.27 11.84
C THR A 115 7.61 16.28 11.73
N ILE A 116 6.86 16.11 12.82
CA ILE A 116 5.57 15.40 12.83
C ILE A 116 4.52 16.33 13.46
N GLY A 117 3.41 16.55 12.75
CA GLY A 117 2.37 17.49 13.20
C GLY A 117 2.91 18.92 13.35
N GLY A 118 3.85 19.31 12.49
CA GLY A 118 4.50 20.63 12.49
C GLY A 118 5.49 20.86 13.64
N ARG A 119 5.84 19.84 14.42
CA ARG A 119 6.81 19.92 15.51
C ARG A 119 8.03 19.06 15.21
N GLU A 120 9.22 19.59 15.43
CA GLU A 120 10.46 18.84 15.26
C GLU A 120 10.52 17.65 16.22
N VAL A 121 11.02 16.54 15.73
CA VAL A 121 11.23 15.30 16.49
C VAL A 121 12.33 15.48 17.53
N ALA A 122 12.24 14.77 18.66
CA ALA A 122 13.18 14.93 19.76
C ALA A 122 14.58 14.34 19.49
N ARG A 123 14.69 13.31 18.65
CA ARG A 123 15.97 12.64 18.39
C ARG A 123 16.07 12.15 16.95
N TYR A 124 17.25 12.36 16.37
CA TYR A 124 17.72 11.73 15.13
C TYR A 124 18.70 10.63 15.51
N VAL A 125 18.40 9.40 15.10
CA VAL A 125 19.18 8.21 15.44
C VAL A 125 20.07 7.83 14.26
N ILE A 126 19.50 7.83 13.06
CA ILE A 126 20.20 7.57 11.80
C ILE A 126 19.80 8.64 10.80
N TRP A 127 20.78 9.09 10.03
CA TRP A 127 20.58 9.90 8.84
C TRP A 127 21.57 9.42 7.79
N GLY A 128 21.10 9.12 6.59
CA GLY A 128 22.01 8.76 5.51
C GLY A 128 21.31 8.69 4.17
N GLU A 129 22.18 8.69 3.17
CA GLU A 129 21.90 8.46 1.76
C GLU A 129 22.38 7.05 1.40
N ASP A 130 21.69 6.38 0.47
CA ASP A 130 22.04 5.03 0.00
C ASP A 130 22.22 3.98 1.11
N ASN A 131 21.49 4.11 2.23
CA ASN A 131 21.68 3.29 3.43
C ASN A 131 20.47 2.39 3.76
N ALA A 132 19.41 2.43 2.97
CA ALA A 132 18.35 1.42 3.01
C ALA A 132 18.82 0.09 2.38
N PRO A 133 18.25 -1.06 2.78
CA PRO A 133 18.62 -2.34 2.19
C PRO A 133 18.30 -2.47 0.70
N ALA A 134 17.15 -1.95 0.26
CA ALA A 134 16.69 -2.08 -1.12
C ALA A 134 16.90 -0.79 -1.90
N ARG A 135 17.28 -0.93 -3.17
CA ARG A 135 17.36 0.13 -4.19
C ARG A 135 18.26 1.31 -3.83
N ASN A 136 19.12 1.17 -2.82
CA ASN A 136 19.90 2.29 -2.27
C ASN A 136 19.02 3.50 -1.90
N LEU A 137 17.82 3.28 -1.34
CA LEU A 137 17.03 4.40 -0.85
C LEU A 137 17.74 5.11 0.31
N ASP A 138 17.41 6.38 0.50
CA ASP A 138 17.79 7.14 1.68
C ASP A 138 16.96 6.70 2.88
N LEU A 139 17.58 6.66 4.06
CA LEU A 139 16.98 6.19 5.30
C LEU A 139 17.32 7.11 6.47
N ILE A 140 16.26 7.56 7.15
CA ILE A 140 16.33 8.31 8.41
C ILE A 140 15.63 7.49 9.50
N VAL A 141 16.22 7.43 10.70
CA VAL A 141 15.52 6.95 11.89
C VAL A 141 15.42 8.05 12.92
N ILE A 142 14.20 8.30 13.42
CA ILE A 142 13.92 9.32 14.43
C ILE A 142 13.19 8.74 15.64
N GLN A 143 13.14 9.52 16.71
CA GLN A 143 12.11 9.37 17.74
C GLN A 143 11.36 10.69 17.94
N PRO A 144 10.02 10.63 18.03
CA PRO A 144 9.16 11.82 18.05
C PRO A 144 9.34 12.64 19.34
N GLY A 145 9.36 12.01 20.51
CA GLY A 145 9.35 12.67 21.82
C GLY A 145 8.02 13.31 22.21
N PRO A 146 7.86 13.70 23.49
CA PRO A 146 6.57 14.03 24.10
C PRO A 146 5.88 15.27 23.53
N ASN A 147 6.64 16.15 22.86
CA ASN A 147 6.10 17.39 22.32
C ASN A 147 5.42 17.21 20.95
N VAL A 148 5.74 16.13 20.23
CA VAL A 148 5.16 15.84 18.90
C VAL A 148 3.70 15.40 19.04
N THR A 149 2.85 15.83 18.10
CA THR A 149 1.42 15.47 18.01
C THR A 149 1.11 14.84 16.65
N THR A 150 -0.02 14.12 16.54
CA THR A 150 -0.52 13.57 15.28
C THR A 150 -0.54 14.61 14.16
N GLY A 151 -0.17 14.20 12.95
CA GLY A 151 -0.21 15.02 11.76
C GLY A 151 0.77 14.54 10.69
N GLU A 152 1.15 15.44 9.81
CA GLU A 152 2.07 15.12 8.72
C GLU A 152 3.51 14.96 9.21
N LEU A 153 4.14 13.87 8.81
CA LEU A 153 5.57 13.62 8.87
C LEU A 153 6.21 14.25 7.63
N VAL A 154 7.13 15.18 7.84
CA VAL A 154 7.80 15.96 6.78
C VAL A 154 9.30 16.00 7.06
N VAL A 155 10.10 15.75 6.03
CA VAL A 155 11.56 15.94 6.06
C VAL A 155 11.89 17.21 5.28
N THR A 156 12.70 18.09 5.88
CA THR A 156 13.16 19.33 5.24
C THR A 156 14.66 19.30 5.08
N VAL A 157 15.14 19.37 3.84
CA VAL A 157 16.57 19.35 3.49
C VAL A 157 16.87 20.61 2.70
N ASN A 158 17.94 21.33 3.07
CA ASN A 158 18.34 22.58 2.42
C ASN A 158 17.18 23.59 2.26
N GLY A 159 16.30 23.67 3.27
CA GLY A 159 15.13 24.56 3.29
C GLY A 159 13.97 24.12 2.39
N ARG A 160 14.01 22.93 1.79
CA ARG A 160 12.94 22.37 0.97
C ARG A 160 12.24 21.23 1.70
N ALA A 161 10.93 21.35 1.89
CA ALA A 161 10.11 20.32 2.49
C ALA A 161 9.81 19.20 1.49
N SER A 162 9.72 17.98 2.00
CA SER A 162 9.23 16.82 1.26
C SER A 162 7.72 16.84 1.07
N ASN A 163 7.21 15.89 0.28
CA ASN A 163 5.82 15.47 0.42
C ASN A 163 5.57 14.94 1.85
N PRO A 164 4.36 15.12 2.39
CA PRO A 164 4.02 14.62 3.72
C PRO A 164 3.68 13.12 3.69
N LEU A 165 3.99 12.42 4.78
CA LEU A 165 3.38 11.13 5.11
C LEU A 165 2.48 11.30 6.33
N PRO A 166 1.25 10.75 6.35
CA PRO A 166 0.41 10.81 7.54
C PRO A 166 1.03 9.98 8.68
N PHE A 167 1.08 10.54 9.89
CA PHE A 167 1.54 9.83 11.08
C PHE A 167 0.64 10.08 12.29
N THR A 168 0.21 9.00 12.94
CA THR A 168 -0.67 9.07 14.11
C THR A 168 0.09 8.82 15.42
N ILE A 169 0.11 9.81 16.30
CA ILE A 169 0.58 9.64 17.67
C ILE A 169 -0.53 9.00 18.50
N ARG A 170 -0.23 7.87 19.12
CA ARG A 170 -1.20 7.07 19.88
C ARG A 170 -0.55 6.36 21.07
N PRO A 171 -1.31 5.99 22.11
CA PRO A 171 -0.78 5.16 23.18
C PRO A 171 -0.39 3.75 22.69
N GLY A 172 0.53 3.13 23.44
CA GLY A 172 1.06 1.78 23.22
C GLY A 172 2.31 1.59 24.06
N ASN A 173 2.62 0.36 24.42
CA ASN A 173 3.86 0.03 25.11
C ASN A 173 4.98 -0.20 24.09
N ILE A 174 6.21 0.10 24.49
CA ILE A 174 7.42 -0.16 23.71
C ILE A 174 8.28 -1.12 24.51
N PHE A 175 8.50 -2.30 23.96
CA PHE A 175 9.30 -3.37 24.54
C PHE A 175 10.63 -3.55 23.81
N PHE A 176 11.56 -4.22 24.47
CA PHE A 176 12.87 -4.56 23.94
C PHE A 176 13.22 -6.02 24.21
N VAL A 177 13.76 -6.70 23.19
CA VAL A 177 14.42 -8.00 23.32
C VAL A 177 15.90 -7.77 23.03
N ILE A 178 16.77 -8.07 24.00
CA ILE A 178 18.21 -7.86 23.88
C ILE A 178 18.92 -9.11 24.44
N PRO A 179 19.00 -10.21 23.66
CA PRO A 179 19.38 -11.52 24.19
C PRO A 179 20.78 -11.56 24.81
N ASP A 180 21.68 -10.72 24.30
CA ASP A 180 23.07 -10.63 24.73
C ASP A 180 23.30 -9.64 25.89
N ALA A 181 22.26 -8.92 26.34
CA ALA A 181 22.39 -8.07 27.52
C ALA A 181 22.51 -8.92 28.79
N ALA A 182 23.48 -8.58 29.65
CA ALA A 182 23.79 -9.35 30.85
C ALA A 182 22.62 -9.48 31.84
N ASN A 183 21.68 -8.53 31.79
CA ASN A 183 20.48 -8.47 32.64
C ASN A 183 19.18 -8.88 31.91
N ALA A 184 19.26 -9.39 30.69
CA ALA A 184 18.08 -9.83 29.94
C ALA A 184 17.46 -11.08 30.59
N ASP A 185 16.15 -11.01 30.84
CA ASP A 185 15.34 -12.07 31.44
C ASP A 185 13.88 -11.95 30.98
N ASP A 186 13.22 -13.07 30.69
CA ASP A 186 11.81 -13.06 30.26
C ASP A 186 10.82 -12.75 31.41
N ALA A 187 11.30 -12.76 32.66
CA ALA A 187 10.58 -12.25 33.82
C ALA A 187 10.63 -10.72 33.95
N ASN A 188 11.49 -10.04 33.16
CA ASN A 188 11.56 -8.59 33.17
C ASN A 188 10.29 -7.95 32.58
N SER A 189 10.18 -6.63 32.69
CA SER A 189 9.09 -5.85 32.09
C SER A 189 9.21 -5.70 30.57
N GLY A 190 10.39 -5.95 30.00
CA GLY A 190 10.70 -5.66 28.61
C GLY A 190 11.08 -4.20 28.36
N ALA A 191 11.33 -3.41 29.40
CA ALA A 191 11.90 -2.07 29.28
C ALA A 191 13.33 -2.12 28.72
N PHE A 192 13.85 -1.01 28.19
CA PHE A 192 15.21 -1.01 27.60
C PHE A 192 16.31 -1.39 28.60
N ASP A 193 16.17 -0.99 29.86
CA ASP A 193 17.08 -1.29 30.97
C ASP A 193 16.71 -2.58 31.73
N ALA A 194 15.60 -3.23 31.39
CA ALA A 194 15.19 -4.54 31.86
C ALA A 194 14.55 -5.31 30.69
N PRO A 195 15.34 -5.67 29.66
CA PRO A 195 14.81 -6.21 28.42
C PRO A 195 14.40 -7.68 28.58
N PHE A 196 13.52 -8.14 27.71
CA PHE A 196 13.29 -9.56 27.52
C PHE A 196 14.53 -10.24 26.94
N LYS A 197 14.66 -11.54 27.22
CA LYS A 197 15.77 -12.35 26.70
C LYS A 197 15.40 -13.02 25.39
N THR A 198 14.17 -13.50 25.24
CA THR A 198 13.77 -14.30 24.09
C THR A 198 12.82 -13.56 23.16
N LEU A 199 12.86 -13.96 21.87
CA LEU A 199 12.01 -13.44 20.80
C LEU A 199 10.50 -13.71 21.03
N TYR A 200 10.18 -14.77 21.78
CA TYR A 200 8.82 -15.26 22.00
C TYR A 200 8.09 -14.53 23.11
N ARG A 201 8.82 -13.96 24.07
CA ARG A 201 8.22 -13.35 25.25
C ARG A 201 7.26 -12.19 24.90
N PRO A 202 7.54 -11.29 23.94
CA PRO A 202 6.66 -10.18 23.60
C PRO A 202 5.24 -10.61 23.20
N ARG A 203 5.06 -11.64 22.37
CA ARG A 203 3.70 -12.06 21.89
C ARG A 203 2.76 -12.44 23.04
N LYS A 204 3.32 -12.87 24.18
CA LYS A 204 2.56 -13.27 25.38
C LYS A 204 2.06 -12.10 26.23
N VAL A 205 2.54 -10.87 25.97
CA VAL A 205 2.24 -9.70 26.81
C VAL A 205 1.76 -8.50 26.02
N MET A 206 2.17 -8.39 24.75
CA MET A 206 1.79 -7.28 23.88
C MET A 206 0.28 -7.23 23.68
N GLN A 207 -0.21 -6.02 23.52
CA GLN A 207 -1.59 -5.70 23.20
C GLN A 207 -1.66 -4.94 21.87
N PRO A 208 -2.84 -4.79 21.25
CA PRO A 208 -2.99 -3.99 20.03
C PRO A 208 -2.33 -2.62 20.20
N GLY A 209 -1.40 -2.29 19.32
CA GLY A 209 -0.67 -1.04 19.35
C GLY A 209 0.73 -1.10 19.96
N ASP A 210 1.10 -2.19 20.60
CA ASP A 210 2.43 -2.32 21.20
C ASP A 210 3.50 -2.59 20.13
N ILE A 211 4.73 -2.17 20.44
CA ILE A 211 5.90 -2.30 19.57
C ILE A 211 7.00 -3.02 20.34
N VAL A 212 7.68 -3.98 19.73
CA VAL A 212 8.92 -4.56 20.26
C VAL A 212 10.08 -4.28 19.31
N TYR A 213 11.19 -3.77 19.87
CA TYR A 213 12.46 -3.64 19.16
C TYR A 213 13.42 -4.77 19.55
N LEU A 214 13.92 -5.47 18.54
CA LEU A 214 14.88 -6.56 18.68
C LEU A 214 16.29 -5.98 18.50
N LYS A 215 17.18 -6.11 19.49
CA LYS A 215 18.55 -5.57 19.40
C LYS A 215 19.58 -6.68 19.56
N GLY A 216 20.42 -6.87 18.56
CA GLY A 216 21.38 -7.95 18.45
C GLY A 216 20.73 -9.32 18.36
N GLY A 217 21.54 -10.35 18.59
CA GLY A 217 21.10 -11.74 18.64
C GLY A 217 21.06 -12.44 17.28
N THR A 218 21.28 -13.76 17.36
CA THR A 218 20.96 -14.71 16.30
C THR A 218 19.91 -15.67 16.83
N PHE A 219 18.71 -15.63 16.26
CA PHE A 219 17.57 -16.45 16.65
C PHE A 219 17.48 -17.66 15.72
N ASN A 220 17.82 -18.83 16.25
CA ASN A 220 17.99 -20.07 15.49
C ASN A 220 17.38 -21.31 16.16
N ALA A 221 16.58 -21.10 17.19
CA ALA A 221 15.82 -22.15 17.84
C ALA A 221 14.37 -22.14 17.33
N ALA A 222 13.79 -23.34 17.24
CA ALA A 222 12.36 -23.48 16.98
C ALA A 222 11.56 -22.85 18.12
N ASP A 223 10.41 -22.29 17.75
CA ASP A 223 9.48 -21.71 18.70
C ASP A 223 9.10 -22.73 19.79
N PRO A 224 9.38 -22.45 21.08
CA PRO A 224 9.21 -23.43 22.15
C PRO A 224 7.75 -23.74 22.43
N ASP A 225 6.81 -22.86 22.07
CA ASP A 225 5.37 -23.14 22.24
C ASP A 225 4.79 -23.85 21.00
N SER A 226 5.56 -24.00 19.92
CA SER A 226 5.12 -24.64 18.66
C SER A 226 6.26 -25.37 17.93
N PRO A 227 6.99 -26.29 18.60
CA PRO A 227 8.22 -26.87 18.05
C PRO A 227 8.00 -27.79 16.83
N GLY A 228 6.77 -28.23 16.58
CA GLY A 228 6.43 -29.10 15.43
C GLY A 228 6.25 -28.36 14.10
N TRP A 229 6.28 -27.03 14.11
CA TRP A 229 6.10 -26.20 12.92
C TRP A 229 7.42 -25.70 12.32
N ASP A 230 8.57 -26.08 12.90
CA ASP A 230 9.90 -25.74 12.41
C ASP A 230 10.07 -24.24 12.09
N ALA A 231 9.46 -23.35 12.89
CA ALA A 231 9.50 -21.90 12.73
C ALA A 231 10.30 -21.23 13.85
N VAL A 232 11.09 -20.21 13.53
CA VAL A 232 11.78 -19.39 14.56
C VAL A 232 10.82 -18.52 15.33
N LEU A 233 9.76 -18.03 14.71
CA LEU A 233 8.66 -17.35 15.38
C LEU A 233 7.36 -17.72 14.68
N LEU A 234 6.45 -18.31 15.44
CA LEU A 234 5.11 -18.65 14.96
C LEU A 234 4.09 -17.67 15.55
N PHE A 235 3.14 -17.21 14.74
CA PHE A 235 1.96 -16.53 15.24
C PHE A 235 0.72 -17.37 14.92
N HIS A 236 -0.16 -17.53 15.92
CA HIS A 236 -1.37 -18.34 15.80
C HIS A 236 -2.57 -17.63 16.44
N PRO A 237 -3.73 -17.55 15.76
CA PRO A 237 -4.85 -16.71 16.18
C PRO A 237 -5.48 -17.11 17.53
N ASP A 238 -5.34 -18.37 17.94
CA ASP A 238 -5.86 -18.83 19.24
C ASP A 238 -5.03 -18.37 20.45
N ILE A 239 -3.78 -17.95 20.22
CA ILE A 239 -2.83 -17.62 21.30
C ILE A 239 -2.31 -16.20 21.21
N ASP A 240 -2.18 -15.66 20.00
CA ASP A 240 -1.54 -14.37 19.75
C ASP A 240 -2.58 -13.27 19.52
N PRO A 241 -2.34 -12.05 20.06
CA PRO A 241 -3.26 -10.94 19.90
C PRO A 241 -3.33 -10.46 18.45
N ASN A 242 -4.49 -10.00 18.01
CA ASN A 242 -4.61 -9.28 16.74
C ASN A 242 -4.40 -7.79 16.94
N GLY A 243 -3.72 -7.14 15.99
CA GLY A 243 -3.71 -5.68 15.89
C GLY A 243 -5.02 -5.13 15.33
N THR A 244 -5.06 -3.82 15.13
CA THR A 244 -6.09 -3.13 14.34
C THR A 244 -5.41 -2.11 13.43
N ALA A 245 -6.13 -1.59 12.42
CA ALA A 245 -5.60 -0.56 11.52
C ALA A 245 -5.00 0.63 12.30
N ASP A 246 -5.69 1.07 13.36
CA ASP A 246 -5.23 2.20 14.19
C ASP A 246 -4.21 1.79 15.26
N ARG A 247 -4.14 0.50 15.61
CA ARG A 247 -3.27 -0.03 16.67
C ARG A 247 -2.60 -1.34 16.23
N PRO A 248 -1.67 -1.27 15.26
CA PRO A 248 -0.94 -2.45 14.80
C PRO A 248 0.04 -2.95 15.88
N ILE A 249 0.36 -4.23 15.82
CA ILE A 249 1.39 -4.87 16.67
C ILE A 249 2.68 -4.96 15.85
N ALA A 250 3.81 -4.54 16.40
CA ALA A 250 5.04 -4.42 15.61
C ALA A 250 6.24 -5.17 16.21
N TYR A 251 6.94 -5.90 15.36
CA TYR A 251 8.24 -6.51 15.60
C TYR A 251 9.26 -5.88 14.66
N ILE A 252 10.19 -5.12 15.22
CA ILE A 252 11.11 -4.27 14.43
C ILE A 252 12.55 -4.49 14.89
N GLY A 253 13.50 -4.63 13.97
CA GLY A 253 14.92 -4.59 14.30
C GLY A 253 15.32 -3.22 14.84
N TYR A 254 16.10 -3.20 15.92
CA TYR A 254 16.55 -1.98 16.57
C TYR A 254 17.38 -1.13 15.60
N PRO A 255 17.28 0.22 15.63
CA PRO A 255 17.96 1.07 14.66
C PRO A 255 19.48 0.88 14.62
N GLY A 256 20.02 0.73 13.41
CA GLY A 256 21.46 0.54 13.17
C GLY A 256 21.94 -0.86 13.52
N ASP A 257 21.02 -1.71 13.93
CA ASP A 257 21.18 -3.13 14.14
C ASP A 257 20.31 -3.86 13.12
N ARG A 258 20.63 -5.12 12.87
CA ARG A 258 19.83 -5.99 12.01
C ARG A 258 19.82 -7.40 12.60
N PRO A 259 18.90 -7.66 13.54
CA PRO A 259 18.80 -8.94 14.22
C PRO A 259 18.62 -10.08 13.21
N VAL A 260 19.36 -11.15 13.41
CA VAL A 260 19.39 -12.27 12.49
C VAL A 260 18.45 -13.34 12.98
N LEU A 261 17.42 -13.63 12.20
CA LEU A 261 16.70 -14.89 12.28
C LEU A 261 17.44 -15.81 11.29
N GLY A 262 18.10 -16.85 11.79
CA GLY A 262 18.85 -17.79 10.93
C GLY A 262 18.65 -19.24 11.33
N ALA A 263 18.48 -20.15 10.38
CA ALA A 263 18.27 -21.56 10.64
C ALA A 263 19.45 -22.44 10.19
N PRO A 264 20.28 -22.99 11.09
CA PRO A 264 20.93 -24.25 10.78
C PRO A 264 19.84 -25.33 10.66
N GLN A 265 19.95 -26.19 9.65
CA GLN A 265 19.07 -27.34 9.43
C GLN A 265 18.81 -28.11 10.76
N PRO A 266 17.55 -28.51 11.05
CA PRO A 266 16.46 -28.80 10.10
C PRO A 266 15.34 -27.73 10.01
N MET A 267 15.53 -26.52 10.53
CA MET A 267 14.45 -25.55 10.66
C MET A 267 13.99 -24.97 9.31
N ARG A 268 12.68 -24.95 9.06
CA ARG A 268 12.09 -24.68 7.74
C ARG A 268 11.66 -23.23 7.58
N ARG A 269 11.21 -22.58 8.67
CA ARG A 269 10.55 -21.27 8.61
C ARG A 269 11.20 -20.22 9.49
N GLY A 270 11.24 -18.97 9.02
CA GLY A 270 11.65 -17.82 9.81
C GLY A 270 10.48 -17.32 10.67
N ILE A 271 9.63 -16.48 10.08
CA ILE A 271 8.39 -16.01 10.69
C ILE A 271 7.20 -16.64 9.95
N TYR A 272 6.35 -17.34 10.68
CA TYR A 272 5.20 -18.05 10.15
C TYR A 272 3.90 -17.61 10.83
N MET A 273 2.90 -17.21 10.04
CA MET A 273 1.54 -16.93 10.49
C MET A 273 0.65 -18.10 10.07
N ASP A 274 0.26 -18.95 11.02
CA ASP A 274 -0.38 -20.25 10.72
C ASP A 274 -1.83 -20.13 10.23
N ALA A 275 -2.43 -18.95 10.43
CA ALA A 275 -3.75 -18.61 9.90
C ALA A 275 -3.86 -17.09 9.80
N ALA A 276 -5.02 -16.62 9.31
CA ALA A 276 -5.29 -15.20 9.14
C ALA A 276 -5.18 -14.43 10.47
N LEU A 277 -4.13 -13.62 10.59
CA LEU A 277 -3.91 -12.64 11.65
C LEU A 277 -4.19 -11.23 11.13
N GLU A 278 -4.22 -10.25 12.03
CA GLU A 278 -4.64 -8.90 11.70
C GLU A 278 -3.58 -7.86 12.15
N TYR A 279 -3.17 -6.99 11.23
CA TYR A 279 -2.36 -5.77 11.45
C TYR A 279 -1.06 -5.95 12.25
N TYR A 280 -0.19 -6.85 11.77
CA TYR A 280 1.20 -6.98 12.20
C TYR A 280 2.16 -6.15 11.34
N ILE A 281 3.21 -5.62 11.96
CA ILE A 281 4.34 -4.96 11.29
C ILE A 281 5.60 -5.78 11.56
N ILE A 282 6.26 -6.23 10.50
CA ILE A 282 7.54 -6.94 10.56
C ILE A 282 8.57 -6.13 9.78
N ALA A 283 9.58 -5.58 10.47
CA ALA A 283 10.50 -4.64 9.83
C ALA A 283 11.96 -4.73 10.31
N ASN A 284 12.88 -4.33 9.43
CA ASN A 284 14.33 -4.25 9.70
C ASN A 284 14.94 -5.55 10.27
N LEU A 285 14.51 -6.72 9.79
CA LEU A 285 15.07 -8.02 10.18
C LEU A 285 15.99 -8.56 9.09
N GLU A 286 17.04 -9.28 9.49
CA GLU A 286 17.82 -10.12 8.60
C GLU A 286 17.34 -11.57 8.72
N LEU A 287 17.06 -12.21 7.58
CA LEU A 287 16.58 -13.58 7.54
C LEU A 287 17.41 -14.41 6.56
N SER A 288 18.05 -15.48 7.04
CA SER A 288 18.90 -16.33 6.20
C SER A 288 18.72 -17.83 6.44
N GLN A 289 19.05 -18.63 5.42
CA GLN A 289 19.12 -20.10 5.49
C GLN A 289 17.78 -20.84 5.71
N TYR A 290 16.64 -20.26 5.31
CA TYR A 290 15.30 -20.86 5.48
C TYR A 290 14.73 -21.53 4.23
N ALA A 291 13.81 -22.48 4.44
CA ALA A 291 12.98 -23.08 3.40
C ALA A 291 11.70 -22.28 3.08
N GLY A 292 11.25 -21.42 3.99
CA GLY A 292 10.18 -20.43 3.83
C GLY A 292 10.41 -19.27 4.81
N THR A 293 10.82 -18.11 4.32
CA THR A 293 11.48 -17.12 5.19
C THR A 293 10.48 -16.30 6.01
N LEU A 294 9.47 -15.74 5.35
CA LEU A 294 8.42 -14.93 5.94
C LEU A 294 7.10 -15.29 5.25
N GLN A 295 6.16 -15.82 6.02
CA GLN A 295 4.89 -16.32 5.49
C GLN A 295 3.75 -15.59 6.19
N PRO A 296 3.40 -14.37 5.73
CA PRO A 296 2.33 -13.59 6.32
C PRO A 296 0.99 -14.08 5.79
N SER A 297 0.03 -14.29 6.70
CA SER A 297 -1.34 -14.68 6.37
C SER A 297 -2.33 -13.83 7.16
N GLY A 298 -3.36 -13.33 6.48
CA GLY A 298 -4.39 -12.47 7.04
C GLY A 298 -4.31 -11.04 6.51
N ASN A 299 -4.74 -10.07 7.32
CA ASN A 299 -5.06 -8.74 6.81
C ASN A 299 -4.24 -7.60 7.40
N GLY A 300 -3.98 -6.57 6.58
CA GLY A 300 -3.46 -5.28 7.04
C GLY A 300 -2.00 -5.30 7.48
N HIS A 301 -1.22 -6.30 7.10
CA HIS A 301 0.18 -6.42 7.52
C HIS A 301 1.10 -5.47 6.77
N ARG A 302 2.20 -5.08 7.44
CA ARG A 302 3.30 -4.32 6.84
C ARG A 302 4.59 -5.11 6.95
N ILE A 303 5.23 -5.41 5.82
CA ILE A 303 6.49 -6.12 5.75
C ILE A 303 7.52 -5.16 5.15
N ILE A 304 8.33 -4.50 6.00
CA ILE A 304 9.06 -3.29 5.62
C ILE A 304 10.56 -3.40 5.85
N GLY A 305 11.37 -3.14 4.82
CA GLY A 305 12.82 -2.97 5.00
C GLY A 305 13.55 -4.21 5.49
N ASN A 306 12.99 -5.41 5.29
CA ASN A 306 13.63 -6.65 5.69
C ASN A 306 14.69 -7.07 4.65
N TYR A 307 15.70 -7.79 5.12
CA TYR A 307 16.78 -8.31 4.29
C TYR A 307 16.78 -9.83 4.36
N SER A 308 16.60 -10.49 3.22
CA SER A 308 16.65 -11.95 3.15
C SER A 308 17.65 -12.44 2.11
N HIS A 309 18.46 -13.42 2.51
CA HIS A 309 19.46 -14.00 1.63
C HIS A 309 19.75 -15.47 1.92
N ASP A 310 20.32 -16.16 0.92
CA ASP A 310 20.78 -17.54 1.01
C ASP A 310 19.71 -18.53 1.52
N GLY A 311 18.44 -18.30 1.18
CA GLY A 311 17.34 -19.23 1.46
C GLY A 311 17.53 -20.56 0.72
N ILE A 312 17.19 -21.67 1.38
CA ILE A 312 17.40 -23.05 0.91
C ILE A 312 16.00 -23.69 0.80
N PHE A 313 15.26 -23.43 -0.29
CA PHE A 313 13.81 -23.70 -0.37
C PHE A 313 13.39 -25.18 -0.39
N SER A 314 12.15 -25.38 0.09
CA SER A 314 11.22 -26.49 -0.23
C SER A 314 9.73 -26.10 -0.03
N GLU A 315 9.42 -24.88 0.43
CA GLU A 315 8.05 -24.42 0.72
C GLU A 315 7.77 -22.95 0.34
N GLY A 316 7.15 -22.75 -0.83
CA GLY A 316 6.50 -21.47 -1.15
C GLY A 316 7.45 -20.40 -1.67
N ALA A 317 8.06 -19.58 -0.82
CA ALA A 317 8.90 -18.43 -1.23
C ALA A 317 9.66 -17.81 -0.06
N VAL A 318 10.52 -16.81 -0.35
CA VAL A 318 11.06 -15.92 0.67
C VAL A 318 9.90 -15.20 1.38
N ILE A 319 9.04 -14.54 0.61
CA ILE A 319 7.77 -13.99 1.09
C ILE A 319 6.64 -14.78 0.44
N GLY A 320 6.03 -15.68 1.21
CA GLY A 320 4.96 -16.56 0.73
C GLY A 320 3.62 -16.17 1.33
N ILE A 321 2.67 -15.73 0.49
CA ILE A 321 1.32 -15.32 0.93
C ILE A 321 0.32 -16.34 0.41
N ALA A 322 -0.51 -16.85 1.31
CA ALA A 322 -1.52 -17.86 1.01
C ALA A 322 -2.80 -17.62 1.83
N GLY A 323 -3.85 -18.36 1.51
CA GLY A 323 -5.12 -18.29 2.20
C GLY A 323 -5.88 -17.00 1.91
N ASN A 324 -6.75 -16.62 2.85
CA ASN A 324 -7.47 -15.36 2.77
C ASN A 324 -6.62 -14.23 3.35
N SER A 325 -5.98 -13.46 2.48
CA SER A 325 -5.06 -12.39 2.88
C SER A 325 -5.32 -11.10 2.12
N ALA A 326 -5.40 -9.97 2.83
CA ALA A 326 -5.67 -8.71 2.16
C ALA A 326 -5.03 -7.46 2.77
N ARG A 327 -4.85 -6.42 1.96
CA ARG A 327 -4.36 -5.09 2.41
C ARG A 327 -2.94 -5.16 2.98
N LEU A 328 -2.08 -5.95 2.33
CA LEU A 328 -0.67 -6.07 2.73
C LEU A 328 0.16 -5.00 2.03
N LYS A 329 1.03 -4.36 2.80
CA LYS A 329 2.02 -3.40 2.30
C LYS A 329 3.42 -4.01 2.46
N ILE A 330 4.10 -4.25 1.35
CA ILE A 330 5.39 -4.96 1.32
C ILE A 330 6.38 -4.03 0.65
N TYR A 331 7.14 -3.28 1.46
CA TYR A 331 7.95 -2.17 0.96
C TYR A 331 9.42 -2.25 1.34
N GLY A 332 10.30 -1.88 0.41
CA GLY A 332 11.72 -1.67 0.72
C GLY A 332 12.50 -2.92 1.13
N ASN A 333 11.98 -4.12 0.87
CA ASN A 333 12.66 -5.36 1.24
C ASN A 333 13.72 -5.72 0.20
N LEU A 334 14.87 -6.24 0.65
CA LEU A 334 15.91 -6.80 -0.21
C LEU A 334 15.88 -8.33 -0.11
N LEU A 335 15.55 -9.01 -1.20
CA LEU A 335 15.52 -10.48 -1.30
C LEU A 335 16.58 -10.92 -2.31
N ARG A 336 17.63 -11.62 -1.90
CA ARG A 336 18.73 -12.00 -2.80
C ARG A 336 19.25 -13.41 -2.64
N ASP A 337 19.86 -13.97 -3.69
CA ASP A 337 20.61 -15.23 -3.60
C ASP A 337 19.79 -16.43 -3.09
N ASN A 338 18.48 -16.38 -3.30
CA ASN A 338 17.51 -17.27 -2.68
C ASN A 338 17.22 -18.49 -3.58
N GLY A 339 17.43 -19.69 -3.05
CA GLY A 339 17.21 -20.99 -3.69
C GLY A 339 18.46 -21.80 -4.02
N GLY A 340 18.29 -23.12 -4.14
CA GLY A 340 19.35 -24.07 -4.49
C GLY A 340 19.37 -24.43 -5.97
N THR A 341 20.52 -24.87 -6.48
CA THR A 341 20.80 -25.16 -7.92
C THR A 341 20.07 -26.38 -8.51
N GLY A 342 18.96 -26.81 -7.92
CA GLY A 342 18.18 -27.97 -8.36
C GLY A 342 16.75 -28.02 -7.84
N ASP A 343 16.31 -27.01 -7.09
CA ASP A 343 14.95 -26.94 -6.57
C ASP A 343 14.06 -26.06 -7.45
N ALA A 344 12.81 -26.49 -7.57
CA ALA A 344 11.82 -26.02 -8.51
C ALA A 344 10.86 -24.95 -7.95
N SER A 345 11.06 -24.53 -6.70
CA SER A 345 9.98 -23.89 -5.92
C SER A 345 10.43 -22.66 -5.13
N GLY A 346 11.62 -22.12 -5.42
CA GLY A 346 12.14 -20.96 -4.70
C GLY A 346 11.81 -19.65 -5.41
N HIS A 347 10.85 -18.91 -4.86
CA HIS A 347 10.47 -17.60 -5.36
C HIS A 347 10.87 -16.49 -4.38
N GLY A 348 11.11 -15.28 -4.88
CA GLY A 348 11.26 -14.10 -4.03
C GLY A 348 9.92 -13.79 -3.33
N LEU A 349 8.92 -13.38 -4.12
CA LEU A 349 7.53 -13.25 -3.69
C LEU A 349 6.69 -14.34 -4.36
N TYR A 350 5.85 -15.02 -3.58
CA TYR A 350 4.84 -15.92 -4.13
C TYR A 350 3.47 -15.68 -3.51
N LEU A 351 2.53 -15.22 -4.32
CA LEU A 351 1.11 -15.33 -4.02
C LEU A 351 0.65 -16.72 -4.44
N GLN A 352 0.47 -17.59 -3.44
CA GLN A 352 0.29 -19.04 -3.59
C GLN A 352 -1.17 -19.46 -3.84
N GLY A 353 -2.14 -18.57 -3.61
CA GLY A 353 -3.56 -18.94 -3.62
C GLY A 353 -3.96 -19.65 -2.33
N PHE A 354 -4.69 -20.76 -2.45
CA PHE A 354 -5.40 -21.45 -1.36
C PHE A 354 -6.47 -20.58 -0.67
N GLY A 355 -7.09 -19.66 -1.41
CA GLY A 355 -8.05 -18.68 -0.91
C GLY A 355 -8.11 -17.40 -1.75
N THR A 356 -8.64 -16.33 -1.15
CA THR A 356 -8.69 -15.00 -1.77
C THR A 356 -7.56 -14.11 -1.25
N ILE A 357 -6.66 -13.71 -2.14
CA ILE A 357 -5.60 -12.75 -1.90
C ILE A 357 -5.98 -11.43 -2.57
N GLN A 358 -6.04 -10.31 -1.86
CA GLN A 358 -6.42 -9.05 -2.52
C GLN A 358 -5.80 -7.81 -1.89
N ASP A 359 -5.78 -6.71 -2.64
CA ASP A 359 -5.24 -5.44 -2.15
C ASP A 359 -3.77 -5.56 -1.65
N ILE A 360 -2.94 -6.27 -2.43
CA ILE A 360 -1.52 -6.42 -2.12
C ILE A 360 -0.74 -5.32 -2.81
N ASP A 361 0.01 -4.56 -2.03
CA ASP A 361 0.84 -3.45 -2.50
C ASP A 361 2.32 -3.78 -2.31
N PHE A 362 2.98 -4.14 -3.41
CA PHE A 362 4.36 -4.60 -3.45
C PHE A 362 5.23 -3.55 -4.14
N GLY A 363 5.82 -2.67 -3.32
CA GLY A 363 6.43 -1.41 -3.73
C GLY A 363 7.88 -1.23 -3.29
N TRP A 364 8.74 -0.58 -4.08
CA TRP A 364 10.10 -0.18 -3.64
C TRP A 364 11.02 -1.32 -3.18
N ASN A 365 10.73 -2.58 -3.51
CA ASN A 365 11.56 -3.71 -3.14
C ASN A 365 12.71 -3.91 -4.13
N GLN A 366 13.71 -4.68 -3.70
CA GLN A 366 14.77 -5.19 -4.55
C GLN A 366 14.78 -6.72 -4.47
N ILE A 367 14.58 -7.38 -5.60
CA ILE A 367 14.70 -8.84 -5.72
C ILE A 367 15.84 -9.14 -6.68
N GLN A 368 16.85 -9.88 -6.21
CA GLN A 368 18.08 -10.11 -6.94
C GLN A 368 18.46 -11.59 -6.96
N ASP A 369 19.00 -12.08 -8.07
CA ASP A 369 19.71 -13.37 -8.18
C ASP A 369 18.92 -14.55 -7.58
N GLN A 370 17.67 -14.70 -8.02
CA GLN A 370 16.78 -15.75 -7.53
C GLN A 370 17.14 -17.08 -8.19
N ARG A 371 17.90 -17.88 -7.43
CA ARG A 371 18.39 -19.22 -7.80
C ARG A 371 17.28 -20.27 -7.82
N GLY A 372 16.21 -20.05 -7.06
CA GLY A 372 15.10 -21.00 -6.91
C GLY A 372 14.04 -20.97 -8.02
N ARG A 373 14.18 -20.02 -8.98
CA ARG A 373 13.49 -19.83 -10.27
C ARG A 373 13.12 -18.36 -10.51
N ARG A 374 12.09 -17.83 -9.84
CA ARG A 374 11.47 -16.55 -10.21
C ARG A 374 11.58 -15.52 -9.10
N ALA A 375 11.63 -14.25 -9.46
CA ALA A 375 11.50 -13.19 -8.48
C ALA A 375 10.08 -13.05 -7.96
N ILE A 376 9.08 -13.01 -8.83
CA ILE A 376 7.68 -12.87 -8.45
C ILE A 376 6.85 -13.93 -9.18
N GLN A 377 5.98 -14.60 -8.44
CA GLN A 377 4.98 -15.51 -9.01
C GLN A 377 3.61 -15.25 -8.38
N LEU A 378 2.57 -15.22 -9.21
CA LEU A 378 1.17 -15.29 -8.81
C LEU A 378 0.58 -16.53 -9.49
N PHE A 379 0.14 -17.51 -8.70
CA PHE A 379 -0.28 -18.80 -9.25
C PHE A 379 -1.31 -19.48 -8.35
N GLY A 380 -2.28 -20.15 -8.96
CA GLY A 380 -3.36 -20.85 -8.27
C GLY A 380 -3.06 -22.31 -7.99
N HIS A 381 -3.56 -22.85 -6.88
CA HIS A 381 -3.42 -24.27 -6.56
C HIS A 381 -4.75 -24.99 -6.33
N ALA A 382 -5.82 -24.26 -6.01
CA ALA A 382 -7.13 -24.84 -5.72
C ALA A 382 -8.26 -24.13 -6.48
N ASP A 383 -9.34 -24.87 -6.74
CA ASP A 383 -10.57 -24.30 -7.30
C ASP A 383 -11.15 -23.23 -6.38
N GLY A 384 -11.44 -22.06 -6.95
CA GLY A 384 -11.97 -20.90 -6.21
C GLY A 384 -10.91 -19.97 -5.64
N ASP A 385 -9.61 -20.23 -5.89
CA ASP A 385 -8.56 -19.27 -5.62
C ASP A 385 -8.80 -17.96 -6.40
N ARG A 386 -8.54 -16.81 -5.76
CA ARG A 386 -8.68 -15.49 -6.39
C ARG A 386 -7.59 -14.55 -5.91
N MET A 387 -7.06 -13.75 -6.83
CA MET A 387 -6.05 -12.73 -6.60
C MET A 387 -6.47 -11.44 -7.31
N ASP A 388 -6.75 -10.38 -6.58
CA ASP A 388 -7.33 -9.16 -7.16
C ASP A 388 -6.75 -7.89 -6.54
N ASN A 389 -6.74 -6.81 -7.30
CA ASN A 389 -6.14 -5.53 -6.91
C ASN A 389 -4.69 -5.68 -6.40
N ILE A 390 -3.86 -6.37 -7.18
CA ILE A 390 -2.44 -6.58 -6.88
C ILE A 390 -1.61 -5.50 -7.58
N ARG A 391 -0.80 -4.76 -6.83
CA ARG A 391 0.12 -3.74 -7.35
C ARG A 391 1.55 -4.20 -7.17
N ILE A 392 2.29 -4.27 -8.27
CA ILE A 392 3.73 -4.53 -8.30
C ILE A 392 4.34 -3.26 -8.89
N HIS A 393 5.00 -2.47 -8.06
CA HIS A 393 5.46 -1.17 -8.51
C HIS A 393 6.79 -0.71 -7.93
N ASP A 394 7.49 0.16 -8.66
CA ASP A 394 8.72 0.79 -8.19
C ASP A 394 9.76 -0.23 -7.68
N ASN A 395 9.77 -1.47 -8.18
CA ASN A 395 10.71 -2.51 -7.74
C ASN A 395 11.94 -2.56 -8.66
N LEU A 396 13.09 -2.94 -8.10
CA LEU A 396 14.24 -3.42 -8.86
C LEU A 396 14.24 -4.95 -8.83
N ILE A 397 14.08 -5.59 -9.99
CA ILE A 397 13.99 -7.04 -10.11
C ILE A 397 15.04 -7.51 -11.10
N SER A 398 15.98 -8.35 -10.66
CA SER A 398 17.13 -8.72 -11.47
C SER A 398 17.61 -10.16 -11.28
N GLY A 399 18.07 -10.80 -12.35
CA GLY A 399 18.94 -11.99 -12.28
C GLY A 399 18.25 -13.30 -11.88
N SER A 400 16.95 -13.43 -12.09
CA SER A 400 16.26 -14.71 -11.84
C SER A 400 16.71 -15.79 -12.83
N LEU A 401 16.89 -17.03 -12.36
CA LEU A 401 17.24 -18.19 -13.24
C LEU A 401 16.09 -18.62 -14.17
N ARG A 402 14.88 -18.11 -13.94
CA ARG A 402 13.73 -18.19 -14.84
C ARG A 402 13.15 -16.79 -15.04
N ASP A 403 11.84 -16.69 -15.17
CA ASP A 403 11.13 -15.44 -15.35
C ASP A 403 11.38 -14.51 -14.15
N ASN A 404 11.55 -13.22 -14.39
CA ASN A 404 11.54 -12.27 -13.29
C ASN A 404 10.12 -12.20 -12.69
N ILE A 405 9.10 -12.00 -13.51
CA ILE A 405 7.71 -11.95 -13.06
C ILE A 405 6.87 -12.95 -13.85
N LEU A 406 6.15 -13.82 -13.14
CA LEU A 406 5.07 -14.64 -13.70
C LEU A 406 3.72 -14.18 -13.15
N LEU A 407 2.85 -13.72 -14.05
CA LEU A 407 1.45 -13.40 -13.80
C LEU A 407 0.58 -14.55 -14.34
N GLY A 408 0.20 -15.48 -13.47
CA GLY A 408 -0.83 -16.47 -13.75
C GLY A 408 -0.31 -17.90 -13.88
N GLY A 409 -1.24 -18.79 -14.26
CA GLY A 409 -1.09 -20.24 -14.17
C GLY A 409 -1.81 -20.84 -12.95
N SER A 410 -2.20 -22.12 -13.06
CA SER A 410 -2.85 -22.86 -11.98
C SER A 410 -2.70 -24.36 -12.15
N ASP A 411 -2.52 -25.09 -11.05
CA ASP A 411 -2.60 -26.56 -11.02
C ASP A 411 -4.06 -27.06 -11.08
N GLY A 412 -5.00 -26.21 -10.65
CA GLY A 412 -6.42 -26.53 -10.48
C GLY A 412 -7.29 -26.29 -11.70
N SER A 413 -6.73 -25.95 -12.87
CA SER A 413 -7.48 -25.56 -14.09
C SER A 413 -8.40 -24.32 -13.93
N THR A 414 -8.21 -23.55 -12.86
CA THR A 414 -9.02 -22.38 -12.51
C THR A 414 -8.27 -21.07 -12.70
N GLU A 415 -9.00 -20.08 -13.21
CA GLU A 415 -8.61 -18.67 -13.27
C GLU A 415 -8.42 -18.13 -11.85
N VAL A 416 -7.31 -17.43 -11.62
CA VAL A 416 -7.03 -16.83 -10.30
C VAL A 416 -6.78 -15.33 -10.34
N LEU A 417 -6.44 -14.73 -11.47
CA LEU A 417 -6.02 -13.32 -11.51
C LEU A 417 -7.13 -12.40 -12.01
N GLY A 418 -7.58 -11.49 -11.13
CA GLY A 418 -8.45 -10.36 -11.44
C GLY A 418 -7.64 -9.16 -11.95
N THR A 419 -7.61 -8.07 -11.19
CA THR A 419 -6.94 -6.82 -11.57
C THR A 419 -5.50 -6.78 -11.07
N ILE A 420 -4.55 -6.68 -11.99
CA ILE A 420 -3.12 -6.62 -11.71
C ILE A 420 -2.52 -5.35 -12.29
N TYR A 421 -1.77 -4.61 -11.49
CA TYR A 421 -1.02 -3.42 -11.90
C TYR A 421 0.47 -3.70 -11.82
N VAL A 422 1.21 -3.47 -12.90
CA VAL A 422 2.66 -3.56 -12.96
C VAL A 422 3.20 -2.23 -13.49
N HIS A 423 3.74 -1.37 -12.63
CA HIS A 423 4.23 -0.07 -13.08
C HIS A 423 5.50 0.45 -12.43
N ASN A 424 6.25 1.28 -13.14
CA ASN A 424 7.54 1.82 -12.68
C ASN A 424 8.54 0.73 -12.24
N ASN A 425 8.44 -0.52 -12.68
CA ASN A 425 9.42 -1.52 -12.31
C ASN A 425 10.61 -1.49 -13.26
N ILE A 426 11.78 -1.85 -12.72
CA ILE A 426 12.99 -2.13 -13.47
C ILE A 426 13.19 -3.65 -13.43
N ILE A 427 13.06 -4.31 -14.59
CA ILE A 427 13.02 -5.77 -14.73
C ILE A 427 14.16 -6.20 -15.65
N VAL A 428 15.17 -6.86 -15.11
CA VAL A 428 16.46 -6.98 -15.79
C VAL A 428 17.04 -8.39 -15.73
N GLY A 429 17.62 -8.85 -16.83
CA GLY A 429 18.57 -9.96 -16.81
C GLY A 429 18.01 -11.28 -16.30
N ALA A 430 16.71 -11.55 -16.47
CA ALA A 430 16.18 -12.91 -16.29
C ALA A 430 16.81 -13.86 -17.31
N ASP A 431 17.13 -15.08 -16.90
CA ASP A 431 17.57 -16.13 -17.83
C ASP A 431 16.44 -16.50 -18.80
N TRP A 432 15.19 -16.47 -18.34
CA TRP A 432 13.99 -16.60 -19.16
C TRP A 432 13.35 -15.22 -19.34
N GLN A 433 12.04 -15.10 -19.42
CA GLN A 433 11.40 -13.85 -19.79
C GLN A 433 11.39 -12.82 -18.65
N GLY A 434 11.39 -11.54 -19.00
CA GLY A 434 11.29 -10.47 -18.00
C GLY A 434 9.92 -10.50 -17.34
N LEU A 435 8.88 -10.45 -18.17
CA LEU A 435 7.48 -10.53 -17.77
C LEU A 435 6.78 -11.64 -18.55
N HIS A 436 6.28 -12.62 -17.81
CA HIS A 436 5.53 -13.75 -18.34
C HIS A 436 4.09 -13.65 -17.88
N ILE A 437 3.17 -13.62 -18.84
CA ILE A 437 1.72 -13.61 -18.64
C ILE A 437 1.16 -14.96 -19.10
N ASN A 438 0.45 -15.63 -18.22
CA ASN A 438 -0.13 -16.92 -18.48
C ASN A 438 -1.62 -16.93 -18.16
N ASP A 439 -2.44 -17.03 -19.21
CA ASP A 439 -3.90 -17.14 -19.11
C ASP A 439 -4.54 -15.94 -18.40
N PRO A 440 -4.35 -14.71 -18.92
CA PRO A 440 -4.89 -13.50 -18.32
C PRO A 440 -6.40 -13.46 -18.56
N GLN A 441 -7.17 -13.85 -17.56
CA GLN A 441 -8.64 -13.81 -17.64
C GLN A 441 -9.21 -12.51 -17.04
N GLY A 442 -8.48 -11.87 -16.12
CA GLY A 442 -8.78 -10.54 -15.57
C GLY A 442 -8.17 -9.36 -16.34
N THR A 443 -7.92 -8.24 -15.64
CA THR A 443 -7.43 -6.98 -16.24
C THR A 443 -6.02 -6.66 -15.80
N PHE A 444 -5.08 -6.65 -16.75
CA PHE A 444 -3.66 -6.49 -16.46
C PHE A 444 -3.21 -5.14 -17.04
N ILE A 445 -2.75 -4.24 -16.18
CA ILE A 445 -2.33 -2.88 -16.52
C ILE A 445 -0.83 -2.77 -16.29
N ILE A 446 -0.06 -2.77 -17.37
CA ILE A 446 1.40 -2.83 -17.38
C ILE A 446 1.94 -1.56 -18.01
N GLN A 447 2.41 -0.64 -17.18
CA GLN A 447 2.70 0.73 -17.61
C GLN A 447 4.02 1.25 -17.08
N ASN A 448 4.74 2.06 -17.85
CA ASN A 448 5.91 2.78 -17.33
C ASN A 448 7.00 1.86 -16.75
N ASN A 449 7.22 0.66 -17.29
CA ASN A 449 8.29 -0.23 -16.84
C ASN A 449 9.52 -0.14 -17.74
N VAL A 450 10.68 -0.57 -17.24
CA VAL A 450 11.87 -0.88 -18.03
C VAL A 450 12.11 -2.37 -17.99
N LEU A 451 12.09 -3.03 -19.14
CA LEU A 451 12.47 -4.41 -19.33
C LEU A 451 13.79 -4.43 -20.13
N TYR A 452 14.87 -4.87 -19.50
CA TYR A 452 16.21 -4.80 -20.08
C TYR A 452 16.91 -6.16 -20.07
N ASN A 453 17.33 -6.63 -21.24
CA ASN A 453 18.20 -7.80 -21.39
C ASN A 453 17.66 -9.07 -20.69
N ASN A 454 16.36 -9.31 -20.75
CA ASN A 454 15.78 -10.57 -20.28
C ASN A 454 15.79 -11.63 -21.40
N GLY A 455 15.86 -12.90 -21.03
CA GLY A 455 15.80 -14.03 -21.96
C GLY A 455 17.19 -14.45 -22.44
N SER A 456 18.21 -14.45 -21.58
CA SER A 456 19.58 -14.79 -21.99
C SER A 456 19.84 -16.28 -22.25
N GLN A 457 19.13 -17.21 -21.58
CA GLN A 457 19.51 -18.64 -21.51
C GLN A 457 18.33 -19.64 -21.45
N GLY A 458 17.07 -19.20 -21.51
CA GLY A 458 15.89 -20.05 -21.28
C GLY A 458 15.42 -20.92 -22.46
N PRO A 459 14.71 -22.05 -22.22
CA PRO A 459 13.92 -22.73 -23.23
C PRO A 459 12.70 -21.87 -23.62
N ASP A 460 12.19 -22.05 -24.85
CA ASP A 460 11.01 -21.36 -25.39
C ASP A 460 11.14 -19.81 -25.46
N SER A 461 12.08 -19.37 -26.29
CA SER A 461 12.29 -18.02 -26.85
C SER A 461 12.56 -16.85 -25.88
N ASN A 462 13.71 -16.23 -26.13
CA ASN A 462 14.41 -15.17 -25.42
C ASN A 462 13.68 -13.80 -25.42
N ALA A 463 12.53 -13.65 -24.77
CA ALA A 463 11.70 -12.44 -24.87
C ALA A 463 11.72 -11.53 -23.63
N GLN A 464 11.52 -10.21 -23.81
CA GLN A 464 11.24 -9.31 -22.69
C GLN A 464 9.85 -9.58 -22.11
N LEU A 465 8.84 -9.67 -22.98
CA LEU A 465 7.45 -10.01 -22.67
C LEU A 465 7.08 -11.37 -23.28
N PHE A 466 6.45 -12.25 -22.53
CA PHE A 466 5.86 -13.46 -23.08
C PHE A 466 4.42 -13.63 -22.64
N ILE A 467 3.53 -13.87 -23.61
CA ILE A 467 2.13 -14.18 -23.39
C ILE A 467 1.90 -15.62 -23.84
N GLU A 468 1.92 -16.54 -22.88
CA GLU A 468 1.87 -17.98 -23.15
C GLU A 468 0.48 -18.41 -23.63
N ARG A 469 -0.57 -17.90 -22.98
CA ARG A 469 -1.97 -18.20 -23.29
C ARG A 469 -2.76 -16.90 -23.33
N ALA A 470 -3.71 -16.80 -24.27
CA ALA A 470 -4.44 -15.58 -24.56
C ALA A 470 -5.37 -15.13 -23.43
N GLY A 471 -5.99 -16.09 -22.72
CA GLY A 471 -7.05 -15.81 -21.75
C GLY A 471 -8.26 -15.10 -22.36
N ALA A 472 -9.30 -14.83 -21.56
CA ALA A 472 -10.44 -14.00 -21.96
C ALA A 472 -10.34 -12.53 -21.51
N GLY A 473 -9.27 -12.20 -20.78
CA GLY A 473 -9.04 -10.92 -20.13
C GLY A 473 -8.49 -9.83 -21.04
N ARG A 474 -8.02 -8.75 -20.42
CA ARG A 474 -7.63 -7.50 -21.07
C ARG A 474 -6.22 -7.10 -20.64
N ILE A 475 -5.30 -6.94 -21.59
CA ILE A 475 -3.93 -6.44 -21.33
C ILE A 475 -3.77 -5.01 -21.85
N THR A 476 -3.51 -4.08 -20.93
CA THR A 476 -3.06 -2.72 -21.23
C THR A 476 -1.54 -2.64 -21.07
N PHE A 477 -0.83 -2.26 -22.13
CA PHE A 477 0.63 -2.27 -22.20
C PHE A 477 1.17 -0.96 -22.79
N GLN A 478 1.48 0.03 -21.94
CA GLN A 478 1.77 1.40 -22.39
C GLN A 478 3.00 2.01 -21.73
N ASN A 479 3.69 2.91 -22.44
CA ASN A 479 4.82 3.65 -21.90
C ASN A 479 5.94 2.76 -21.33
N ASN A 480 6.12 1.54 -21.82
CA ASN A 480 7.22 0.67 -21.37
C ASN A 480 8.45 0.83 -22.28
N ILE A 481 9.64 0.65 -21.72
CA ILE A 481 10.88 0.49 -22.48
C ILE A 481 11.25 -0.99 -22.53
N LEU A 482 11.38 -1.56 -23.72
CA LEU A 482 11.81 -2.94 -23.96
C LEU A 482 13.15 -2.90 -24.69
N TYR A 483 14.24 -3.08 -23.94
CA TYR A 483 15.58 -3.19 -24.48
C TYR A 483 15.94 -4.68 -24.56
N ALA A 484 16.07 -5.20 -25.77
CA ALA A 484 16.43 -6.58 -26.02
C ALA A 484 17.85 -6.64 -26.61
N GLU A 485 18.73 -7.44 -26.00
CA GLU A 485 20.08 -7.67 -26.51
C GLU A 485 20.09 -8.62 -27.72
N SER A 486 21.23 -8.68 -28.41
CA SER A 486 21.39 -9.53 -29.60
C SER A 486 20.98 -10.98 -29.31
N GLY A 487 19.99 -11.48 -30.05
CA GLY A 487 19.45 -12.84 -29.90
C GLY A 487 18.22 -12.95 -29.00
N GLN A 488 17.74 -11.83 -28.48
CA GLN A 488 16.46 -11.70 -27.77
C GLN A 488 15.38 -11.09 -28.69
N THR A 489 14.13 -11.15 -28.26
CA THR A 489 12.97 -10.49 -28.87
C THR A 489 12.29 -9.55 -27.87
N TYR A 490 11.51 -8.60 -28.38
CA TYR A 490 10.69 -7.74 -27.51
C TYR A 490 9.57 -8.55 -26.87
N ASP A 491 8.86 -9.30 -27.69
CA ASP A 491 7.70 -10.09 -27.31
C ASP A 491 7.75 -11.50 -27.90
N LEU A 492 6.93 -12.37 -27.29
CA LEU A 492 6.65 -13.72 -27.75
C LEU A 492 5.19 -14.06 -27.43
N PHE A 493 4.58 -14.82 -28.33
CA PHE A 493 3.23 -15.36 -28.16
C PHE A 493 3.26 -16.88 -28.21
N GLY A 494 2.56 -17.52 -27.27
CA GLY A 494 2.36 -18.96 -27.29
C GLY A 494 1.48 -19.42 -28.46
N PRO A 495 1.42 -20.73 -28.74
CA PRO A 495 0.63 -21.25 -29.85
C PRO A 495 -0.84 -20.83 -29.80
N GLY A 496 -1.33 -20.17 -30.86
CA GLY A 496 -2.71 -19.71 -30.97
C GLY A 496 -3.01 -18.40 -30.23
N VAL A 497 -1.98 -17.73 -29.70
CA VAL A 497 -2.06 -16.37 -29.15
C VAL A 497 -1.63 -15.37 -30.22
N ASP A 498 -2.34 -14.25 -30.32
CA ASP A 498 -2.00 -13.16 -31.22
C ASP A 498 -2.24 -11.80 -30.53
N VAL A 499 -1.96 -10.72 -31.26
CA VAL A 499 -2.03 -9.33 -30.78
C VAL A 499 -3.38 -8.90 -30.21
N SER A 500 -4.47 -9.64 -30.49
CA SER A 500 -5.81 -9.35 -29.97
C SER A 500 -5.96 -9.46 -28.44
N VAL A 501 -4.98 -10.05 -27.75
CA VAL A 501 -4.92 -10.06 -26.28
C VAL A 501 -4.76 -8.67 -25.67
N PHE A 502 -4.19 -7.74 -26.44
CA PHE A 502 -4.06 -6.36 -26.02
C PHE A 502 -5.36 -5.59 -26.28
N ASN A 503 -5.89 -4.95 -25.24
CA ASN A 503 -7.00 -4.01 -25.39
C ASN A 503 -6.50 -2.57 -25.62
N ALA A 504 -5.32 -2.25 -25.11
CA ALA A 504 -4.65 -0.97 -25.33
C ALA A 504 -3.14 -1.19 -25.23
N ALA A 505 -2.43 -1.12 -26.35
CA ALA A 505 -0.97 -1.12 -26.36
C ALA A 505 -0.47 0.03 -27.24
N SER A 506 0.28 0.95 -26.63
CA SER A 506 0.70 2.19 -27.27
C SER A 506 1.88 2.84 -26.57
N ASN A 507 2.66 3.62 -27.32
CA ASN A 507 3.69 4.50 -26.77
C ASN A 507 4.78 3.72 -26.01
N ASN A 508 5.10 2.50 -26.42
CA ASN A 508 6.27 1.80 -25.92
C ASN A 508 7.50 2.16 -26.77
N LEU A 509 8.66 2.09 -26.14
CA LEU A 509 9.94 2.23 -26.82
C LEU A 509 10.61 0.86 -26.83
N VAL A 510 11.03 0.42 -28.01
CA VAL A 510 11.75 -0.83 -28.21
C VAL A 510 13.15 -0.56 -28.78
N TYR A 511 14.12 -1.40 -28.46
CA TYR A 511 15.46 -1.25 -29.02
C TYR A 511 16.24 -2.55 -29.12
N ASN A 512 16.97 -2.70 -30.24
CA ASN A 512 18.01 -3.70 -30.48
C ASN A 512 17.55 -5.16 -30.77
N ALA A 513 16.26 -5.39 -31.06
CA ALA A 513 15.74 -6.70 -31.51
C ALA A 513 14.83 -6.65 -32.76
N GLY A 514 14.99 -5.65 -33.62
CA GLY A 514 14.24 -5.53 -34.88
C GLY A 514 13.20 -4.41 -34.85
N ASP A 515 12.17 -4.54 -35.68
CA ASP A 515 11.14 -3.53 -35.89
C ASP A 515 10.16 -3.40 -34.70
N CYS A 516 9.41 -2.31 -34.68
CA CYS A 516 8.33 -2.13 -33.71
C CYS A 516 7.34 -3.30 -33.76
N PRO A 517 6.88 -3.83 -32.61
CA PRO A 517 5.84 -4.85 -32.59
C PRO A 517 4.53 -4.35 -33.20
N ASP A 518 3.85 -5.21 -33.96
CA ASP A 518 2.62 -4.86 -34.70
C ASP A 518 1.44 -4.42 -33.80
N TRP A 519 1.49 -4.79 -32.52
CA TRP A 519 0.47 -4.41 -31.53
C TRP A 519 0.61 -2.97 -31.02
N ASP A 520 1.75 -2.30 -31.24
CA ASP A 520 1.97 -0.93 -30.78
C ASP A 520 1.88 0.08 -31.92
N THR A 521 0.75 0.76 -31.99
CA THR A 521 0.45 1.76 -33.03
C THR A 521 1.27 3.06 -32.92
N ARG A 522 1.96 3.29 -31.80
CA ARG A 522 2.77 4.50 -31.52
C ARG A 522 4.16 4.15 -31.02
N CYS A 523 4.66 2.96 -31.39
CA CYS A 523 5.97 2.50 -30.93
C CYS A 523 7.10 3.39 -31.45
N ILE A 524 8.11 3.57 -30.60
CA ILE A 524 9.38 4.20 -30.95
C ILE A 524 10.45 3.12 -30.97
N ASN A 525 11.12 2.95 -32.11
CA ASN A 525 12.26 2.04 -32.22
C ASN A 525 13.56 2.84 -32.27
N ALA A 526 14.16 3.08 -31.11
CA ALA A 526 15.37 3.88 -30.96
C ALA A 526 16.05 3.61 -29.62
N ASP A 527 17.35 3.92 -29.53
CA ASP A 527 18.10 3.78 -28.27
C ASP A 527 17.47 4.69 -27.19
N PRO A 528 17.08 4.15 -26.01
CA PRO A 528 16.51 4.96 -24.93
C PRO A 528 17.53 5.93 -24.28
N LEU A 529 18.82 5.82 -24.60
CA LEU A 529 19.89 6.67 -24.07
C LEU A 529 19.92 6.67 -22.53
N PHE A 530 20.06 5.49 -21.93
CA PHE A 530 20.20 5.35 -20.49
C PHE A 530 21.52 5.97 -19.98
N VAL A 531 21.52 6.50 -18.75
CA VAL A 531 22.72 7.07 -18.12
C VAL A 531 23.83 6.02 -17.98
N ASP A 532 23.53 4.87 -17.38
CA ASP A 532 24.45 3.74 -17.26
C ASP A 532 23.69 2.42 -17.03
N ALA A 533 23.20 1.82 -18.13
CA ALA A 533 22.46 0.56 -18.06
C ALA A 533 23.29 -0.61 -17.47
N ALA A 534 24.62 -0.59 -17.63
CA ALA A 534 25.50 -1.62 -17.07
C ALA A 534 25.57 -1.55 -15.54
N ALA A 535 25.35 -0.37 -14.96
CA ALA A 535 25.21 -0.14 -13.53
C ALA A 535 23.74 -0.13 -13.07
N TYR A 536 22.79 -0.63 -13.87
CA TYR A 536 21.35 -0.60 -13.60
C TYR A 536 20.77 0.84 -13.42
N ASP A 537 21.44 1.85 -13.96
CA ASP A 537 20.97 3.24 -13.99
C ASP A 537 20.22 3.52 -15.30
N PHE A 538 18.91 3.28 -15.26
CA PHE A 538 18.00 3.45 -16.40
C PHE A 538 17.36 4.83 -16.46
N ARG A 539 17.93 5.83 -15.78
CA ARG A 539 17.55 7.23 -16.01
C ARG A 539 17.85 7.63 -17.45
N LEU A 540 17.06 8.54 -17.99
CA LEU A 540 17.20 9.00 -19.37
C LEU A 540 18.26 10.12 -19.46
N GLN A 541 19.11 10.06 -20.50
CA GLN A 541 20.00 11.16 -20.85
C GLN A 541 19.25 12.25 -21.65
N PRO A 542 19.74 13.51 -21.65
CA PRO A 542 19.21 14.54 -22.54
C PRO A 542 19.21 14.10 -24.01
N GLY A 543 18.08 14.27 -24.70
CA GLY A 543 17.91 13.86 -26.10
C GLY A 543 17.42 12.42 -26.28
N SER A 544 17.13 11.70 -25.19
CA SER A 544 16.46 10.41 -25.27
C SER A 544 15.13 10.52 -26.03
N PRO A 545 14.84 9.59 -26.94
CA PRO A 545 13.56 9.54 -27.65
C PRO A 545 12.39 9.10 -26.76
N ALA A 546 12.64 8.68 -25.52
CA ALA A 546 11.60 8.40 -24.52
C ALA A 546 11.04 9.67 -23.88
N ILE A 547 11.76 10.79 -23.94
CA ILE A 547 11.36 12.05 -23.30
C ILE A 547 10.18 12.67 -24.05
N GLU A 548 9.14 13.07 -23.31
CA GLU A 548 7.91 13.69 -23.80
C GLU A 548 7.16 12.85 -24.87
N ALA A 549 7.39 11.53 -24.89
CA ALA A 549 6.85 10.61 -25.89
C ALA A 549 5.76 9.66 -25.36
N GLY A 550 5.51 9.69 -24.06
CA GLY A 550 4.53 8.85 -23.37
C GLY A 550 3.10 9.41 -23.42
N GLU A 551 2.16 8.55 -23.07
CA GLU A 551 0.73 8.87 -22.88
C GLU A 551 0.41 9.11 -21.39
N ASN A 552 -0.70 9.78 -21.06
CA ASN A 552 -1.15 9.86 -19.67
C ASN A 552 -1.74 8.51 -19.21
N THR A 553 -0.97 7.76 -18.42
CA THR A 553 -1.36 6.44 -17.89
C THR A 553 -2.13 6.52 -16.58
N GLY A 554 -2.22 7.70 -15.96
CA GLY A 554 -2.76 7.87 -14.60
C GLY A 554 -1.77 7.55 -13.47
N VAL A 555 -0.54 7.13 -13.80
CA VAL A 555 0.55 6.95 -12.83
C VAL A 555 1.15 8.31 -12.49
N ALA A 556 0.97 8.78 -11.25
CA ALA A 556 1.28 10.15 -10.86
C ALA A 556 2.76 10.41 -10.58
N LEU A 557 3.52 9.39 -10.17
CA LEU A 557 4.91 9.49 -9.76
C LEU A 557 5.78 8.51 -10.55
N ASP A 558 7.04 8.86 -10.80
CA ASP A 558 8.05 7.97 -11.38
C ASP A 558 8.79 7.12 -10.32
N TYR A 559 9.74 6.31 -10.75
CA TYR A 559 10.56 5.44 -9.90
C TYR A 559 11.28 6.17 -8.75
N LEU A 560 11.66 7.43 -8.97
CA LEU A 560 12.34 8.28 -7.98
C LEU A 560 11.35 9.17 -7.23
N GLY A 561 10.04 9.06 -7.45
CA GLY A 561 9.00 9.89 -6.87
C GLY A 561 8.81 11.27 -7.50
N LEU A 562 9.38 11.54 -8.67
CA LEU A 562 9.11 12.76 -9.42
C LEU A 562 7.69 12.73 -9.97
N ALA A 563 7.00 13.87 -9.92
CA ALA A 563 5.65 13.98 -10.47
C ALA A 563 5.67 13.86 -12.00
N ARG A 564 4.65 13.21 -12.57
CA ARG A 564 4.49 13.11 -14.02
C ARG A 564 3.36 14.03 -14.52
N PRO A 565 3.54 14.73 -15.66
CA PRO A 565 4.81 14.93 -16.35
C PRO A 565 5.69 15.98 -15.65
N GLN A 566 7.00 15.96 -15.86
CA GLN A 566 7.88 17.06 -15.41
C GLN A 566 7.88 18.24 -16.40
N ASN A 567 7.64 17.98 -17.69
CA ASN A 567 7.67 18.98 -18.76
C ASN A 567 6.30 19.07 -19.47
N GLN A 568 6.25 19.04 -20.80
CA GLN A 568 5.00 19.20 -21.57
C GLN A 568 4.21 17.89 -21.72
N ALA A 569 4.89 16.74 -21.67
CA ALA A 569 4.31 15.42 -21.83
C ALA A 569 5.02 14.39 -20.94
N TYR A 570 4.42 13.21 -20.84
CA TYR A 570 4.93 12.10 -20.04
C TYR A 570 6.11 11.45 -20.74
N ASP A 571 7.04 10.89 -19.96
CA ASP A 571 8.13 10.08 -20.52
C ASP A 571 7.74 8.60 -20.59
N ILE A 572 8.29 7.90 -21.59
CA ILE A 572 8.23 6.44 -21.70
C ILE A 572 9.23 5.84 -20.70
N GLY A 573 8.81 4.80 -19.97
CA GLY A 573 9.64 4.07 -19.01
C GLY A 573 9.40 4.45 -17.55
N ALA A 574 10.23 3.90 -16.66
CA ALA A 574 10.09 4.01 -15.21
C ALA A 574 10.51 5.36 -14.63
N TYR A 575 11.31 6.13 -15.38
CA TYR A 575 11.83 7.43 -14.95
C TYR A 575 11.19 8.56 -15.75
N GLU A 576 11.04 9.70 -15.10
CA GLU A 576 10.67 10.96 -15.70
C GLU A 576 11.91 11.88 -15.72
N PHE A 577 12.23 12.41 -16.90
CA PHE A 577 13.38 13.26 -17.13
C PHE A 577 13.11 14.67 -16.62
N SER A 578 13.94 15.11 -15.68
CA SER A 578 13.96 16.49 -15.19
C SER A 578 15.29 17.15 -15.58
N ALA A 579 15.25 18.19 -16.41
CA ALA A 579 16.46 18.91 -16.83
C ALA A 579 17.09 19.67 -15.64
N PRO A 580 18.43 19.59 -15.43
CA PRO A 580 19.09 20.36 -14.38
C PRO A 580 18.88 21.87 -14.58
N GLY A 581 18.17 22.51 -13.64
CA GLY A 581 17.94 23.96 -13.66
C GLY A 581 16.58 24.41 -14.20
N ALA A 582 15.68 23.51 -14.56
CA ALA A 582 14.27 23.85 -14.67
C ALA A 582 13.72 24.09 -13.26
N ALA A 583 13.72 25.36 -12.82
CA ALA A 583 12.86 25.75 -11.72
C ALA A 583 11.45 25.31 -12.11
N VAL A 584 10.87 24.40 -11.32
CA VAL A 584 9.43 24.12 -11.38
C VAL A 584 8.74 25.46 -11.19
N SER A 585 8.27 26.06 -12.29
CA SER A 585 7.16 26.97 -12.14
C SER A 585 6.04 26.07 -11.67
N LEU A 586 5.74 26.12 -10.37
CA LEU A 586 4.40 25.76 -9.91
C LEU A 586 3.45 26.41 -10.93
N PRO A 587 2.44 25.69 -11.46
CA PRO A 587 1.40 26.36 -12.22
C PRO A 587 0.97 27.54 -11.35
N SER A 588 1.19 28.75 -11.85
CA SER A 588 0.67 29.93 -11.20
C SER A 588 -0.81 29.63 -10.99
N VAL A 589 -1.26 29.64 -9.73
CA VAL A 589 -2.68 29.74 -9.40
C VAL A 589 -3.26 30.68 -10.45
N PRO A 590 -4.27 30.28 -11.26
CA PRO A 590 -4.80 31.15 -12.27
C PRO A 590 -5.17 32.45 -11.59
N THR A 591 -4.37 33.50 -11.84
CA THR A 591 -4.77 34.84 -11.50
C THR A 591 -6.04 35.04 -12.29
N VAL A 592 -7.17 35.13 -11.58
CA VAL A 592 -8.43 35.61 -12.11
C VAL A 592 -8.08 36.79 -13.02
N PRO A 593 -8.38 36.73 -14.33
CA PRO A 593 -8.12 37.86 -15.20
C PRO A 593 -8.80 39.06 -14.56
N ALA A 594 -8.03 40.11 -14.28
CA ALA A 594 -8.61 41.39 -13.92
C ALA A 594 -9.65 41.71 -14.99
N VAL A 595 -10.91 41.86 -14.56
CA VAL A 595 -12.03 42.25 -15.40
C VAL A 595 -11.57 43.44 -16.25
N PRO A 596 -11.60 43.36 -17.59
CA PRO A 596 -11.28 44.51 -18.42
C PRO A 596 -12.31 45.59 -18.15
N THR A 597 -11.90 46.61 -17.39
CA THR A 597 -12.65 47.85 -17.28
C THR A 597 -12.44 48.63 -18.56
N GLN A 598 -13.32 48.40 -19.54
CA GLN A 598 -13.48 49.36 -20.63
C GLN A 598 -14.51 50.45 -20.25
N PRO A 599 -14.31 51.68 -20.74
CA PRO A 599 -14.94 52.88 -20.20
C PRO A 599 -16.33 53.08 -20.79
N LEU A 600 -17.33 53.26 -19.92
CA LEU A 600 -18.66 53.72 -20.31
C LEU A 600 -18.60 55.22 -20.64
N GLN A 601 -18.98 55.58 -21.87
CA GLN A 601 -19.27 56.94 -22.30
C GLN A 601 -20.64 57.43 -21.75
N PRO A 602 -20.86 58.76 -21.62
CA PRO A 602 -21.83 59.35 -20.69
C PRO A 602 -23.16 59.78 -21.33
N THR A 603 -24.27 59.64 -20.59
CA THR A 603 -25.49 60.50 -20.59
C THR A 603 -26.50 59.83 -19.62
N GLN A 604 -27.22 60.45 -18.67
CA GLN A 604 -27.57 61.82 -18.29
C GLN A 604 -27.83 61.87 -16.76
N LEU A 605 -27.50 63.00 -16.12
CA LEU A 605 -27.87 63.36 -14.73
C LEU A 605 -29.37 63.72 -14.62
N PRO A 606 -30.04 63.55 -13.46
CA PRO A 606 -30.06 64.61 -12.42
C PRO A 606 -30.11 64.08 -10.95
N SER A 607 -29.24 64.52 -10.02
CA SER A 607 -29.36 65.67 -9.07
C SER A 607 -29.54 65.19 -7.61
N PRO A 608 -29.17 66.01 -6.60
CA PRO A 608 -27.86 66.11 -5.98
C PRO A 608 -27.70 65.30 -4.67
N ILE A 609 -26.44 64.96 -4.38
CA ILE A 609 -25.93 64.37 -3.14
C ILE A 609 -26.08 65.34 -1.95
N PRO A 610 -26.40 64.87 -0.71
CA PRO A 610 -25.99 65.56 0.51
C PRO A 610 -24.53 65.21 0.84
N GLN A 611 -23.70 66.24 1.00
CA GLN A 611 -22.25 66.17 1.22
C GLN A 611 -21.90 65.32 2.48
N PRO A 612 -20.91 64.41 2.41
CA PRO A 612 -20.39 63.71 3.58
C PRO A 612 -19.45 64.60 4.40
N THR A 613 -19.57 64.50 5.72
CA THR A 613 -18.67 65.08 6.74
C THR A 613 -17.21 64.60 6.60
N PRO A 614 -16.22 65.39 7.07
CA PRO A 614 -14.80 65.09 6.89
C PRO A 614 -14.36 63.82 7.66
N PRO A 615 -13.31 63.12 7.20
CA PRO A 615 -12.85 61.88 7.84
C PRO A 615 -12.11 62.19 9.14
N PRO A 616 -12.29 61.37 10.20
CA PRO A 616 -11.45 61.46 11.39
C PRO A 616 -10.04 60.91 11.12
N SER A 617 -9.07 61.44 11.85
CA SER A 617 -7.64 61.11 11.83
C SER A 617 -7.33 59.65 12.22
N PRO A 618 -6.11 59.14 11.94
CA PRO A 618 -5.80 57.70 11.95
C PRO A 618 -5.82 57.10 13.35
N VAL A 619 -6.48 55.94 13.49
CA VAL A 619 -6.43 55.08 14.68
C VAL A 619 -5.24 54.11 14.54
N PRO A 620 -4.50 53.79 15.61
CA PRO A 620 -3.28 52.96 15.53
C PRO A 620 -3.57 51.52 15.11
N GLN A 621 -2.60 50.93 14.40
CA GLN A 621 -2.54 49.52 14.02
C GLN A 621 -2.75 48.58 15.23
N PRO A 622 -3.60 47.53 15.13
CA PRO A 622 -3.69 46.52 16.17
C PRO A 622 -2.45 45.62 16.14
N THR A 623 -1.73 45.57 17.26
CA THR A 623 -0.78 44.51 17.57
C THR A 623 -1.47 43.15 17.63
N LEU A 624 -0.86 42.13 17.00
CA LEU A 624 -1.31 40.73 17.07
C LEU A 624 -1.39 40.24 18.53
N PRO A 625 -2.46 39.54 18.94
CA PRO A 625 -2.54 38.94 20.27
C PRO A 625 -1.67 37.67 20.36
N PRO A 626 -1.22 37.27 21.56
CA PRO A 626 -0.48 36.03 21.77
C PRO A 626 -1.37 34.81 21.56
N SER A 627 -0.72 33.70 21.19
CA SER A 627 -1.28 32.36 20.99
C SER A 627 -2.38 32.02 22.00
N ALA A 628 -3.62 31.95 21.51
CA ALA A 628 -4.73 31.42 22.27
C ALA A 628 -4.63 29.88 22.32
N SER A 629 -4.73 29.32 23.52
CA SER A 629 -5.16 27.94 23.74
C SER A 629 -6.49 27.69 23.01
N PRO A 630 -6.84 26.45 22.61
CA PRO A 630 -8.09 26.16 21.92
C PRO A 630 -9.27 26.66 22.76
N GLN A 631 -9.93 27.71 22.28
CA GLN A 631 -11.20 28.16 22.85
C GLN A 631 -12.30 27.23 22.29
N PRO A 632 -13.22 26.74 23.13
CA PRO A 632 -14.39 26.01 22.65
C PRO A 632 -15.18 26.90 21.67
N LEU A 633 -15.66 26.31 20.57
CA LEU A 633 -16.50 26.97 19.57
C LEU A 633 -17.71 27.63 20.26
N SER A 634 -17.62 28.94 20.56
CA SER A 634 -18.74 29.71 21.10
C SER A 634 -19.70 30.04 19.95
N GLY A 635 -20.81 29.32 19.86
CA GLY A 635 -21.86 29.49 18.84
C GLY A 635 -22.69 28.22 18.69
N ALA A 636 -23.97 28.35 18.32
CA ALA A 636 -24.89 27.22 18.16
C ALA A 636 -24.32 26.15 17.19
N PHE A 637 -24.23 24.88 17.62
CA PHE A 637 -23.74 23.80 16.76
C PHE A 637 -24.85 23.30 15.83
N HIS A 638 -24.98 23.92 14.67
CA HIS A 638 -25.94 23.50 13.65
C HIS A 638 -25.32 22.49 12.68
N TRP A 639 -25.97 21.35 12.48
CA TRP A 639 -25.54 20.30 11.58
C TRP A 639 -26.57 20.12 10.45
N VAL A 640 -26.12 20.16 9.21
CA VAL A 640 -26.92 19.81 8.03
C VAL A 640 -26.44 18.47 7.46
N ALA A 641 -27.35 17.48 7.34
CA ALA A 641 -27.05 16.18 6.74
C ALA A 641 -27.61 16.11 5.32
N LEU A 642 -26.72 15.93 4.34
CA LEU A 642 -27.02 15.81 2.92
C LEU A 642 -26.88 14.34 2.48
N GLY A 643 -27.77 13.87 1.62
CA GLY A 643 -27.66 12.52 1.08
C GLY A 643 -28.92 12.03 0.39
N ASP A 644 -28.97 10.72 0.14
CA ASP A 644 -30.11 10.02 -0.44
C ASP A 644 -31.01 9.38 0.65
N SER A 645 -31.67 8.26 0.34
CA SER A 645 -32.53 7.50 1.26
C SER A 645 -31.78 6.98 2.47
N LEU A 646 -30.47 6.72 2.37
CA LEU A 646 -29.64 6.31 3.50
C LEU A 646 -29.54 7.44 4.54
N THR A 647 -29.54 8.69 4.08
CA THR A 647 -29.57 9.86 4.95
C THR A 647 -30.98 10.26 5.33
N GLU A 648 -31.98 10.20 4.44
CA GLU A 648 -33.40 10.43 4.80
C GLU A 648 -33.87 9.45 5.89
N GLY A 649 -33.27 8.26 5.92
CA GLY A 649 -33.51 7.24 6.93
C GLY A 649 -34.67 6.32 6.55
N ASP A 650 -34.67 5.84 5.30
CA ASP A 650 -35.59 4.80 4.86
C ASP A 650 -35.29 3.47 5.54
N GLY A 651 -36.30 2.60 5.62
CA GLY A 651 -36.21 1.32 6.33
C GLY A 651 -36.28 1.42 7.86
N LYS A 652 -36.50 2.61 8.44
CA LYS A 652 -36.61 2.82 9.90
C LYS A 652 -38.03 2.72 10.41
N SER A 653 -38.22 2.10 11.57
CA SER A 653 -39.54 2.05 12.22
C SER A 653 -39.99 3.41 12.76
N ASP A 654 -39.04 4.27 13.13
CA ASP A 654 -39.27 5.67 13.51
C ASP A 654 -38.04 6.54 13.23
N SER A 655 -38.23 7.88 13.20
CA SER A 655 -37.16 8.82 12.87
C SER A 655 -36.04 8.87 13.92
N ALA A 656 -36.28 8.49 15.17
CA ALA A 656 -35.26 8.50 16.22
C ALA A 656 -34.25 7.35 16.05
N ARG A 657 -34.55 6.36 15.21
CA ARG A 657 -33.66 5.23 14.91
C ARG A 657 -32.62 5.50 13.83
N ARG A 658 -32.78 6.56 13.05
CA ARG A 658 -31.85 6.96 11.99
C ARG A 658 -30.46 7.26 12.56
N TYR A 659 -29.40 6.95 11.83
CA TYR A 659 -28.03 7.23 12.28
C TYR A 659 -27.85 8.71 12.59
N THR A 660 -28.51 9.61 11.84
CA THR A 660 -28.40 11.05 12.06
C THR A 660 -28.93 11.46 13.43
N GLU A 661 -30.05 10.87 13.87
CA GLU A 661 -30.68 11.15 15.15
C GLU A 661 -29.92 10.45 16.30
N LEU A 662 -29.36 9.26 16.06
CA LEU A 662 -28.49 8.56 17.00
C LEU A 662 -27.18 9.34 17.24
N VAL A 663 -26.56 9.86 16.17
CA VAL A 663 -25.39 10.74 16.24
C VAL A 663 -25.75 12.06 16.91
N LEU A 664 -26.90 12.67 16.60
CA LEU A 664 -27.35 13.90 17.24
C LEU A 664 -27.53 13.71 18.75
N ALA A 665 -28.05 12.58 19.21
CA ALA A 665 -28.18 12.27 20.63
C ALA A 665 -26.81 12.24 21.33
N ARG A 666 -25.79 11.65 20.71
CA ARG A 666 -24.40 11.64 21.20
C ARG A 666 -23.79 13.04 21.17
N LEU A 667 -24.03 13.77 20.09
CA LEU A 667 -23.58 15.15 19.93
C LEU A 667 -24.18 16.05 21.01
N LYS A 668 -25.47 15.93 21.32
CA LYS A 668 -26.15 16.67 22.39
C LYS A 668 -25.62 16.38 23.79
N ALA A 669 -25.03 15.20 24.02
CA ALA A 669 -24.37 14.89 25.28
C ALA A 669 -23.08 15.71 25.48
N VAL A 670 -22.45 16.18 24.40
CA VAL A 670 -21.21 16.99 24.41
C VAL A 670 -21.50 18.47 24.11
N ARG A 671 -22.50 18.74 23.27
CA ARG A 671 -22.96 20.04 22.79
C ARG A 671 -24.48 20.12 22.94
N PRO A 672 -25.01 20.47 24.12
CA PRO A 672 -26.46 20.49 24.38
C PRO A 672 -27.26 21.42 23.44
N ASP A 673 -26.58 22.40 22.83
CA ASP A 673 -27.11 23.33 21.85
C ASP A 673 -27.14 22.78 20.41
N ALA A 674 -26.68 21.54 20.20
CA ALA A 674 -26.62 20.94 18.88
C ALA A 674 -28.00 20.73 18.26
N THR A 675 -28.14 21.11 16.99
CA THR A 675 -29.35 20.91 16.19
C THR A 675 -29.00 20.22 14.88
N LEU A 676 -29.94 19.45 14.34
CA LEU A 676 -29.82 18.74 13.07
C LEU A 676 -30.91 19.21 12.13
N HIS A 677 -30.53 19.50 10.89
CA HIS A 677 -31.42 19.54 9.74
C HIS A 677 -31.02 18.43 8.78
N ASN A 678 -31.76 17.32 8.84
CA ASN A 678 -31.60 16.23 7.89
C ASN A 678 -32.41 16.55 6.63
N VAL A 679 -31.70 16.72 5.51
CA VAL A 679 -32.30 17.03 4.20
C VAL A 679 -32.00 15.96 3.16
N GLY A 680 -31.73 14.73 3.62
CA GLY A 680 -31.62 13.55 2.76
C GLY A 680 -32.90 13.33 1.95
N ARG A 681 -32.76 12.76 0.75
CA ARG A 681 -33.91 12.51 -0.13
C ARG A 681 -33.83 11.20 -0.90
N SER A 682 -34.82 10.34 -0.74
CA SER A 682 -34.87 9.02 -1.35
C SER A 682 -34.89 9.07 -2.87
N GLY A 683 -34.11 8.17 -3.46
CA GLY A 683 -33.93 8.04 -4.91
C GLY A 683 -33.08 9.14 -5.56
N TRP A 684 -32.43 10.01 -4.78
CA TRP A 684 -31.64 11.10 -5.36
C TRP A 684 -30.21 10.70 -5.71
N THR A 685 -29.76 11.19 -6.87
CA THR A 685 -28.36 11.15 -7.29
C THR A 685 -27.58 12.35 -6.75
N LEU A 686 -26.25 12.33 -6.88
CA LEU A 686 -25.39 13.47 -6.55
C LEU A 686 -25.83 14.75 -7.26
N GLU A 687 -26.17 14.68 -8.54
CA GLU A 687 -26.58 15.85 -9.33
C GLU A 687 -27.84 16.53 -8.75
N GLN A 688 -28.83 15.74 -8.33
CA GLN A 688 -30.07 16.25 -7.75
C GLN A 688 -29.82 16.86 -6.36
N MET A 689 -29.00 16.20 -5.53
CA MET A 689 -28.62 16.73 -4.22
C MET A 689 -27.90 18.09 -4.34
N ILE A 690 -27.03 18.24 -5.34
CA ILE A 690 -26.32 19.51 -5.61
C ILE A 690 -27.29 20.62 -5.99
N ALA A 691 -28.24 20.34 -6.90
CA ALA A 691 -29.17 21.36 -7.38
C ALA A 691 -30.05 21.93 -6.24
N ASP A 692 -30.55 21.06 -5.36
CA ASP A 692 -31.65 21.42 -4.46
C ASP A 692 -31.28 21.43 -2.96
N ARG A 693 -30.28 20.65 -2.51
CA ARG A 693 -29.94 20.54 -1.07
C ARG A 693 -28.67 21.28 -0.68
N VAL A 694 -27.67 21.36 -1.55
CA VAL A 694 -26.47 22.17 -1.26
C VAL A 694 -26.83 23.63 -0.96
N PRO A 695 -27.76 24.30 -1.69
CA PRO A 695 -28.19 25.66 -1.33
C PRO A 695 -28.74 25.82 0.10
N ILE A 696 -29.33 24.77 0.68
CA ILE A 696 -29.82 24.79 2.07
C ILE A 696 -28.63 24.91 3.02
N ALA A 697 -27.62 24.05 2.87
CA ALA A 697 -26.40 24.11 3.66
C ALA A 697 -25.69 25.47 3.53
N LEU A 698 -25.68 26.06 2.33
CA LEU A 698 -25.08 27.39 2.10
C LEU A 698 -25.84 28.53 2.80
N ASN A 699 -27.17 28.42 2.94
CA ASN A 699 -28.01 29.45 3.56
C ASN A 699 -28.06 29.34 5.09
N GLU A 700 -27.85 28.14 5.63
CA GLU A 700 -27.96 27.88 7.07
C GLU A 700 -26.63 28.08 7.84
N ASP A 701 -25.51 28.29 7.13
CA ASP A 701 -24.14 28.43 7.67
C ASP A 701 -23.83 27.45 8.84
N PRO A 702 -23.95 26.13 8.59
CA PRO A 702 -23.79 25.14 9.64
C PRO A 702 -22.35 25.04 10.15
N ALA A 703 -22.20 24.49 11.36
CA ALA A 703 -20.91 24.09 11.93
C ALA A 703 -20.42 22.74 11.36
N LEU A 704 -21.35 21.88 10.95
CA LEU A 704 -21.07 20.56 10.38
C LEU A 704 -21.96 20.29 9.17
N VAL A 705 -21.37 19.78 8.10
CA VAL A 705 -22.10 19.19 6.97
C VAL A 705 -21.66 17.73 6.83
N THR A 706 -22.61 16.81 6.76
CA THR A 706 -22.32 15.41 6.39
C THR A 706 -22.90 15.10 5.03
N ILE A 707 -22.22 14.30 4.22
CA ILE A 707 -22.64 13.91 2.87
C ILE A 707 -22.55 12.39 2.74
N TRP A 708 -23.67 11.72 2.46
CA TRP A 708 -23.70 10.31 2.07
C TRP A 708 -24.62 10.12 0.86
N ILE A 709 -24.01 10.05 -0.32
CA ILE A 709 -24.70 10.13 -1.61
C ILE A 709 -23.94 9.29 -2.63
N GLY A 710 -24.64 8.77 -3.64
CA GLY A 710 -24.04 8.01 -4.74
C GLY A 710 -24.63 6.61 -4.93
N ALA A 711 -25.44 6.11 -3.98
CA ALA A 711 -26.05 4.79 -4.12
C ALA A 711 -26.98 4.75 -5.35
N ASN A 712 -27.76 5.81 -5.56
CA ASN A 712 -28.63 5.93 -6.73
C ASN A 712 -27.86 6.15 -8.03
N ASP A 713 -26.71 6.83 -8.00
CA ASP A 713 -25.81 6.94 -9.15
C ASP A 713 -25.32 5.56 -9.61
N VAL A 714 -25.12 4.61 -8.69
CA VAL A 714 -24.81 3.20 -9.01
C VAL A 714 -26.05 2.41 -9.43
N ILE A 715 -27.18 2.54 -8.72
CA ILE A 715 -28.40 1.77 -9.01
C ILE A 715 -28.92 2.12 -10.40
N TYR A 716 -28.98 3.40 -10.75
CA TYR A 716 -29.49 3.89 -12.03
C TYR A 716 -28.44 3.87 -13.15
N PHE A 717 -27.19 3.49 -12.84
CA PHE A 717 -26.15 3.35 -13.84
C PHE A 717 -26.56 2.37 -14.95
N ASN A 718 -26.48 2.81 -16.19
CA ASN A 718 -26.70 1.95 -17.34
C ASN A 718 -25.42 1.13 -17.59
N PRO A 719 -25.45 -0.21 -17.53
CA PRO A 719 -24.24 -1.03 -17.69
C PRO A 719 -23.51 -0.88 -19.02
N GLY A 720 -24.11 -0.22 -20.02
CA GLY A 720 -23.45 0.12 -21.29
C GLY A 720 -22.75 1.49 -21.30
N GLU A 721 -22.83 2.27 -20.23
CA GLU A 721 -22.12 3.55 -20.07
C GLU A 721 -20.68 3.32 -19.57
N ASP A 722 -19.80 4.30 -19.82
CA ASP A 722 -18.40 4.25 -19.39
C ASP A 722 -18.29 4.58 -17.89
N VAL A 723 -17.89 3.58 -17.10
CA VAL A 723 -17.67 3.68 -15.65
C VAL A 723 -16.64 4.75 -15.31
N THR A 724 -15.54 4.82 -16.06
CA THR A 724 -14.44 5.77 -15.80
C THR A 724 -14.91 7.21 -16.04
N ALA A 725 -15.58 7.45 -17.17
CA ALA A 725 -16.12 8.77 -17.49
C ALA A 725 -17.20 9.21 -16.47
N SER A 726 -18.05 8.28 -16.05
CA SER A 726 -19.12 8.55 -15.09
C SER A 726 -18.57 8.84 -13.70
N ALA A 727 -17.54 8.10 -13.26
CA ALA A 727 -16.86 8.35 -12.00
C ALA A 727 -16.09 9.69 -12.00
N ALA A 728 -15.42 10.04 -13.10
CA ALA A 728 -14.78 11.35 -13.24
C ALA A 728 -15.79 12.51 -13.16
N ALA A 729 -16.96 12.34 -13.80
CA ALA A 729 -18.03 13.32 -13.74
C ALA A 729 -18.69 13.42 -12.36
N PHE A 730 -18.77 12.32 -11.61
CA PHE A 730 -19.18 12.32 -10.20
C PHE A 730 -18.16 13.06 -9.34
N GLU A 731 -16.87 12.76 -9.51
CA GLU A 731 -15.77 13.38 -8.78
C GLU A 731 -15.78 14.90 -8.94
N GLN A 732 -15.88 15.38 -10.18
CA GLN A 732 -15.92 16.80 -10.49
C GLN A 732 -17.12 17.51 -9.84
N ARG A 733 -18.30 16.87 -9.86
CA ARG A 733 -19.51 17.43 -9.24
C ARG A 733 -19.41 17.47 -7.71
N LEU A 734 -18.90 16.39 -7.10
CA LEU A 734 -18.72 16.31 -5.66
C LEU A 734 -17.69 17.33 -5.18
N ASP A 735 -16.56 17.46 -5.89
CA ASP A 735 -15.52 18.45 -5.63
C ASP A 735 -16.08 19.88 -5.69
N ALA A 736 -16.89 20.18 -6.71
CA ALA A 736 -17.53 21.49 -6.86
C ALA A 736 -18.52 21.79 -5.72
N ALA A 737 -19.29 20.79 -5.28
CA ALA A 737 -20.24 20.93 -4.17
C ALA A 737 -19.52 21.19 -2.84
N VAL A 738 -18.50 20.38 -2.54
CA VAL A 738 -17.66 20.52 -1.34
C VAL A 738 -16.95 21.88 -1.34
N SER A 739 -16.33 22.26 -2.46
CA SER A 739 -15.68 23.56 -2.61
C SER A 739 -16.62 24.73 -2.35
N GLN A 740 -17.87 24.68 -2.86
CA GLN A 740 -18.88 25.71 -2.61
C GLN A 740 -19.24 25.82 -1.12
N ILE A 741 -19.43 24.69 -0.44
CA ILE A 741 -19.73 24.65 1.00
C ILE A 741 -18.57 25.24 1.80
N LEU A 742 -17.33 24.84 1.51
CA LEU A 742 -16.15 25.30 2.23
C LEU A 742 -15.87 26.80 2.03
N ALA A 743 -16.13 27.32 0.82
CA ALA A 743 -15.92 28.72 0.48
C ALA A 743 -16.94 29.68 1.09
N ARG A 744 -18.15 29.19 1.41
CA ARG A 744 -19.29 30.03 1.82
C ARG A 744 -19.73 29.84 3.26
N THR A 745 -19.28 28.76 3.91
CA THR A 745 -19.64 28.42 5.29
C THR A 745 -18.40 28.14 6.12
N ARG A 746 -18.54 28.15 7.44
CA ARG A 746 -17.48 27.68 8.36
C ARG A 746 -17.56 26.19 8.68
N ALA A 747 -18.44 25.46 8.00
CA ALA A 747 -18.67 24.05 8.28
C ALA A 747 -17.38 23.23 8.12
N ARG A 748 -17.17 22.24 8.99
CA ARG A 748 -16.38 21.07 8.61
C ARG A 748 -17.29 20.15 7.81
N VAL A 749 -16.75 19.49 6.79
CA VAL A 749 -17.51 18.56 5.96
C VAL A 749 -17.04 17.13 6.24
N ILE A 750 -17.97 16.19 6.30
CA ILE A 750 -17.63 14.77 6.38
C ILE A 750 -18.36 14.07 5.25
N VAL A 751 -17.63 13.33 4.43
CA VAL A 751 -18.20 12.57 3.31
C VAL A 751 -18.06 11.09 3.63
N ALA A 752 -19.12 10.30 3.47
CA ALA A 752 -19.03 8.85 3.53
C ALA A 752 -18.85 8.28 2.13
N ASN A 753 -17.96 7.30 1.98
CA ASN A 753 -17.96 6.46 0.79
C ASN A 753 -19.18 5.52 0.80
N LEU A 754 -19.44 4.84 -0.30
CA LEU A 754 -20.53 3.89 -0.44
C LEU A 754 -20.12 2.52 0.12
N HIS A 755 -21.08 1.81 0.70
CA HIS A 755 -20.96 0.36 0.82
C HIS A 755 -21.15 -0.30 -0.55
N ASP A 756 -20.75 -1.56 -0.69
CA ASP A 756 -20.88 -2.26 -1.96
C ASP A 756 -22.35 -2.48 -2.35
N ILE A 757 -22.84 -1.63 -3.26
CA ILE A 757 -24.23 -1.65 -3.73
C ILE A 757 -24.53 -2.94 -4.49
N SER A 758 -23.52 -3.63 -5.04
CA SER A 758 -23.70 -4.92 -5.72
C SER A 758 -24.00 -6.08 -4.75
N LEU A 759 -23.81 -5.87 -3.45
CA LEU A 759 -23.99 -6.88 -2.40
C LEU A 759 -25.25 -6.68 -1.56
N ILE A 760 -26.03 -5.62 -1.82
CA ILE A 760 -27.31 -5.41 -1.11
C ILE A 760 -28.29 -6.54 -1.47
N PRO A 761 -29.24 -6.88 -0.59
CA PRO A 761 -30.17 -7.98 -0.86
C PRO A 761 -31.00 -7.81 -2.15
N ALA A 762 -31.30 -6.57 -2.55
CA ALA A 762 -31.99 -6.28 -3.81
C ALA A 762 -31.17 -6.64 -5.06
N ALA A 763 -29.84 -6.65 -4.96
CA ALA A 763 -28.94 -7.02 -6.06
C ALA A 763 -29.07 -8.52 -6.44
N ARG A 764 -29.74 -9.34 -5.64
CA ARG A 764 -30.08 -10.74 -6.00
C ARG A 764 -30.95 -10.84 -7.25
N GLY A 765 -31.66 -9.76 -7.61
CA GLY A 765 -32.44 -9.67 -8.84
C GLY A 765 -31.62 -9.29 -10.08
N TRP A 766 -30.36 -8.87 -9.91
CA TRP A 766 -29.48 -8.48 -11.01
C TRP A 766 -28.73 -9.69 -11.56
N SER A 767 -28.48 -9.67 -12.87
CA SER A 767 -27.55 -10.61 -13.49
C SER A 767 -26.14 -10.45 -12.92
N GLU A 768 -25.31 -11.46 -13.11
CA GLU A 768 -23.91 -11.41 -12.70
C GLU A 768 -23.13 -10.26 -13.35
N ALA A 769 -23.36 -10.01 -14.65
CA ALA A 769 -22.76 -8.89 -15.36
C ALA A 769 -23.22 -7.52 -14.79
N GLU A 770 -24.51 -7.39 -14.45
CA GLU A 770 -25.02 -6.15 -13.83
C GLU A 770 -24.46 -5.90 -12.43
N ARG A 771 -24.25 -6.97 -11.64
CA ARG A 771 -23.58 -6.87 -10.33
C ARG A 771 -22.12 -6.49 -10.48
N ALA A 772 -21.40 -7.11 -11.42
CA ALA A 772 -19.98 -6.82 -11.66
C ALA A 772 -19.76 -5.36 -12.07
N VAL A 773 -20.54 -4.84 -13.02
CA VAL A 773 -20.42 -3.44 -13.47
C VAL A 773 -20.81 -2.45 -12.37
N ARG A 774 -21.82 -2.77 -11.54
CA ARG A 774 -22.21 -1.92 -10.40
C ARG A 774 -21.21 -1.98 -9.24
N HIS A 775 -20.54 -3.11 -9.04
CA HIS A 775 -19.41 -3.21 -8.12
C HIS A 775 -18.28 -2.30 -8.58
N GLU A 776 -17.89 -2.39 -9.87
CA GLU A 776 -16.86 -1.54 -10.48
C GLU A 776 -17.20 -0.06 -10.33
N MET A 777 -18.44 0.32 -10.64
CA MET A 777 -18.93 1.69 -10.48
C MET A 777 -18.89 2.14 -9.01
N THR A 778 -19.28 1.29 -8.06
CA THR A 778 -19.18 1.61 -6.62
C THR A 778 -17.74 1.87 -6.20
N VAL A 779 -16.80 1.02 -6.62
CA VAL A 779 -15.37 1.18 -6.34
C VAL A 779 -14.83 2.47 -6.97
N ALA A 780 -15.23 2.77 -8.20
CA ALA A 780 -14.84 3.99 -8.89
C ALA A 780 -15.38 5.27 -8.21
N LEU A 781 -16.64 5.28 -7.77
CA LEU A 781 -17.21 6.40 -7.00
C LEU A 781 -16.57 6.56 -5.61
N ASN A 782 -16.18 5.45 -4.98
CA ASN A 782 -15.46 5.48 -3.71
C ASN A 782 -14.06 6.07 -3.86
N ARG A 783 -13.36 5.75 -4.96
CA ARG A 783 -12.08 6.38 -5.31
C ARG A 783 -12.25 7.88 -5.58
N ALA A 784 -13.29 8.26 -6.34
CA ALA A 784 -13.62 9.66 -6.58
C ALA A 784 -13.88 10.43 -5.27
N THR A 785 -14.63 9.82 -4.36
CA THR A 785 -14.90 10.39 -3.03
C THR A 785 -13.61 10.58 -2.23
N ALA A 786 -12.72 9.58 -2.22
CA ALA A 786 -11.43 9.68 -1.53
C ALA A 786 -10.55 10.79 -2.12
N ASN A 787 -10.51 10.93 -3.45
CA ASN A 787 -9.78 12.00 -4.13
C ASN A 787 -10.29 13.39 -3.71
N VAL A 788 -11.61 13.59 -3.64
CA VAL A 788 -12.20 14.86 -3.17
C VAL A 788 -11.85 15.12 -1.71
N VAL A 789 -11.98 14.13 -0.83
CA VAL A 789 -11.61 14.30 0.59
C VAL A 789 -10.13 14.67 0.72
N GLN A 790 -9.24 14.03 -0.04
CA GLN A 790 -7.81 14.32 -0.01
C GLN A 790 -7.49 15.75 -0.46
N ARG A 791 -8.17 16.27 -1.48
CA ARG A 791 -7.97 17.67 -1.94
C ARG A 791 -8.35 18.70 -0.90
N HIS A 792 -9.34 18.41 -0.06
CA HIS A 792 -9.88 19.32 0.94
C HIS A 792 -9.63 18.83 2.38
N ALA A 793 -8.53 18.10 2.59
CA ALA A 793 -8.25 17.37 3.84
C ALA A 793 -8.11 18.27 5.09
N ASP A 794 -7.93 19.57 4.91
CA ASP A 794 -7.90 20.57 5.99
C ASP A 794 -9.24 20.70 6.72
N ARG A 795 -10.36 20.54 5.99
CA ARG A 795 -11.72 20.75 6.50
C ARG A 795 -12.70 19.64 6.13
N VAL A 796 -12.25 18.63 5.40
CA VAL A 796 -13.07 17.49 4.95
C VAL A 796 -12.49 16.18 5.48
N SER A 797 -13.36 15.27 5.92
CA SER A 797 -12.96 13.95 6.42
C SER A 797 -13.80 12.84 5.81
N LEU A 798 -13.24 11.64 5.70
CA LEU A 798 -13.89 10.47 5.14
C LEU A 798 -14.49 9.59 6.25
N VAL A 799 -15.69 9.06 6.02
CA VAL A 799 -16.24 7.91 6.76
C VAL A 799 -16.25 6.69 5.83
N ASP A 800 -15.65 5.59 6.29
CA ASP A 800 -15.54 4.36 5.49
C ASP A 800 -16.71 3.41 5.77
N MET A 801 -17.72 3.46 4.90
CA MET A 801 -18.85 2.54 4.85
C MET A 801 -18.56 1.31 3.98
N PHE A 802 -17.59 1.36 3.07
CA PHE A 802 -17.23 0.23 2.20
C PHE A 802 -16.70 -0.98 3.00
N ASN A 803 -15.96 -0.69 4.07
CA ASN A 803 -15.42 -1.71 4.96
C ASN A 803 -16.24 -1.94 6.24
N LEU A 804 -17.42 -1.31 6.37
CA LEU A 804 -18.29 -1.53 7.51
C LEU A 804 -18.94 -2.92 7.40
N ALA A 805 -18.43 -3.89 8.18
CA ALA A 805 -18.87 -5.28 8.14
C ALA A 805 -20.39 -5.46 8.26
N ALA A 806 -21.05 -4.60 9.05
CA ALA A 806 -22.50 -4.61 9.23
C ALA A 806 -23.25 -4.51 7.89
N LEU A 807 -22.79 -3.67 6.96
CA LEU A 807 -23.44 -3.46 5.66
C LEU A 807 -23.27 -4.64 4.69
N ARG A 808 -22.49 -5.67 5.05
CA ARG A 808 -22.39 -6.94 4.30
C ARG A 808 -23.33 -8.02 4.81
N GLU A 809 -23.93 -7.82 5.98
CA GLU A 809 -24.87 -8.76 6.58
C GLU A 809 -26.26 -8.58 5.95
N THR A 810 -26.86 -9.65 5.43
CA THR A 810 -28.24 -9.57 4.91
C THR A 810 -29.26 -9.17 5.99
N SER A 811 -28.99 -9.51 7.25
CA SER A 811 -29.77 -9.09 8.43
C SER A 811 -29.68 -7.60 8.74
N CYS A 812 -28.72 -6.88 8.14
CA CYS A 812 -28.61 -5.44 8.28
C CYS A 812 -29.67 -4.69 7.47
N TYR A 813 -30.47 -5.33 6.60
CA TYR A 813 -31.40 -4.63 5.70
C TYR A 813 -32.89 -4.84 6.06
N ALA A 814 -33.70 -3.78 5.96
CA ALA A 814 -35.12 -3.81 6.30
C ALA A 814 -36.04 -4.14 5.10
N ASP A 815 -35.68 -3.66 3.90
CA ASP A 815 -36.52 -3.69 2.70
C ASP A 815 -35.70 -4.02 1.43
N ASP A 816 -34.71 -4.90 1.60
CA ASP A 816 -33.71 -5.31 0.59
C ASP A 816 -32.76 -4.21 0.09
N TYR A 817 -33.01 -2.93 0.40
CA TYR A 817 -32.19 -1.78 0.01
C TYR A 817 -31.60 -1.04 1.20
N HIS A 818 -32.42 -0.74 2.20
CA HIS A 818 -32.04 0.16 3.28
C HIS A 818 -31.63 -0.61 4.53
N PRO A 819 -30.68 -0.08 5.32
CA PRO A 819 -30.34 -0.67 6.60
C PRO A 819 -31.58 -0.83 7.50
N SER A 820 -31.51 -1.67 8.54
CA SER A 820 -32.56 -1.94 9.51
C SER A 820 -32.32 -1.19 10.82
N ASP A 821 -33.31 -1.12 11.70
CA ASP A 821 -33.16 -0.47 13.02
C ASP A 821 -31.98 -1.04 13.83
N ASP A 822 -31.69 -2.33 13.66
CA ASP A 822 -30.60 -3.03 14.34
C ASP A 822 -29.23 -2.75 13.70
N CYS A 823 -29.20 -2.19 12.50
CA CYS A 823 -27.97 -1.84 11.81
C CYS A 823 -27.55 -0.38 12.03
N GLU A 824 -28.50 0.53 12.19
CA GLU A 824 -28.24 1.97 12.38
C GLU A 824 -27.27 2.32 13.52
N PRO A 825 -27.28 1.65 14.69
CA PRO A 825 -26.30 1.95 15.72
C PRO A 825 -24.85 1.75 15.24
N ARG A 826 -24.60 0.75 14.38
CA ARG A 826 -23.28 0.45 13.82
C ARG A 826 -22.85 1.47 12.77
N ILE A 827 -23.82 1.97 11.99
CA ILE A 827 -23.60 3.08 11.04
C ILE A 827 -23.33 4.39 11.81
N ALA A 828 -24.12 4.64 12.86
CA ALA A 828 -23.92 5.79 13.74
C ALA A 828 -22.57 5.75 14.47
N ASP A 829 -22.06 4.57 14.82
CA ASP A 829 -20.71 4.39 15.37
C ASP A 829 -19.62 4.81 14.38
N ALA A 830 -19.75 4.43 13.11
CA ALA A 830 -18.82 4.82 12.06
C ALA A 830 -18.78 6.36 11.86
N TRP A 831 -19.95 7.00 11.77
CA TRP A 831 -20.03 8.46 11.71
C TRP A 831 -19.50 9.13 12.98
N TRP A 832 -19.84 8.61 14.15
CA TRP A 832 -19.40 9.16 15.43
C TRP A 832 -17.88 9.08 15.61
N GLY A 833 -17.24 8.00 15.12
CA GLY A 833 -15.79 7.85 15.14
C GLY A 833 -15.05 9.01 14.45
N VAL A 834 -15.65 9.58 13.40
CA VAL A 834 -15.10 10.73 12.67
C VAL A 834 -15.57 12.06 13.24
N ILE A 835 -16.83 12.16 13.70
CA ILE A 835 -17.38 13.40 14.27
C ILE A 835 -16.78 13.73 15.64
N GLN A 836 -16.61 12.73 16.52
CA GLN A 836 -16.21 12.95 17.91
C GLN A 836 -14.85 13.66 18.05
N PRO A 837 -13.78 13.30 17.31
CA PRO A 837 -12.51 14.01 17.36
C PRO A 837 -12.62 15.49 16.97
N MET A 838 -13.60 15.84 16.12
CA MET A 838 -13.77 17.19 15.58
C MET A 838 -14.42 18.17 16.58
N LEU A 839 -14.99 17.65 17.67
CA LEU A 839 -15.65 18.43 18.71
C LEU A 839 -14.71 18.89 19.83
N ARG A 840 -13.43 18.46 19.80
CA ARG A 840 -12.44 18.71 20.86
C ARG A 840 -11.61 19.96 20.64
#